data_AF-A0A534U4M8-F1
#
_entry.id   AF-A0A534U4M8-F1
#
_cell.length_a   1.000
_cell.length_b   1.000
_cell.length_c   1.000
_cell.angle_alpha   90.00
_cell.angle_beta   90.00
_cell.angle_gamma   90.00
#
_symmetry.space_group_name_H-M   'P 1'
#
loop_
_entity.id
_entity.type
_entity.pdbx_description
1 polymer ?
#
loop_
_entity_poly.entity_id
_entity_poly.type
_entity_poly.pdbx_seq_one_letter_code
_entity_poly.pdbx_strand_id
1 'polypeptide(L)'
;MNCRRRPRLALLALAVTAGALVPVMGPRAAQADPVLCERALSSESAKFTRSATLALQRCEDAKVIGTVPPATDCSTDGGVVNAIGRAQAKLARKVAIRCGGQDHTCGTDDDESLVSIGWGAIGTCPGLKGASCGNAIGNCGDIVTCLACVGQAAAGQTVALDYGSLNSAQFGTDSPENFCQRSIGQASTKFFLDRLKALQKCWDGRLKGHHSNACPDPGDGKAVTRIAHAEESKVSRICRACGGADHQCGGGDDLALGQVGFAAQCSDVTAPSDGSCSATITDMSGVVTCVDCDATFASDCMADLGVSALVPYPQDCSPTTPPDFCPAPVVPAMIGQIAFTGSPGTANCGGARFSPPADPPFSGEVDDGNGMKLADLGLGCLYSGSASMPGVALPDGFTSILAITGTSGSTLTLGGSDGTGPADCTKGAGPAMHCVNANPGASCTLDADCGGIPSSCALEANCFFGPPTPVSNGALSICIANALRTDACGVADLTAMSTTLAVALSSRLYLTGNAASPCPRCDSGSCTAGDRAGMPCTGVGTKGTTLECPPQSSQFIGTLPVSLVPATTGTSMLPAPNGAFCPAQTTAGAFGLAGARLIREVGQPLTLAGLGTFTTALGATFCIPASGSSLVDGAVGLPGPGALSISGTTTVNIP
;
A
#
# COMPACT_ATOMS: atom_id res chain seq x y z
N MET A 1 -34.62 -80.92 -9.26
CA MET A 1 -34.47 -81.29 -10.68
C MET A 1 -33.00 -81.20 -11.06
N ASN A 2 -32.54 -82.20 -11.80
CA ASN A 2 -31.15 -82.59 -12.05
C ASN A 2 -30.33 -81.61 -12.92
N CYS A 3 -29.00 -81.59 -12.68
CA CYS A 3 -27.91 -81.96 -13.62
C CYS A 3 -26.68 -81.02 -13.48
N ARG A 4 -25.56 -81.45 -12.86
CA ARG A 4 -24.42 -82.26 -13.36
C ARG A 4 -23.47 -81.53 -14.32
N ARG A 5 -22.18 -81.46 -13.91
CA ARG A 5 -20.90 -81.60 -14.65
C ARG A 5 -19.93 -80.39 -14.62
N ARG A 6 -18.78 -80.60 -13.95
CA ARG A 6 -17.44 -80.14 -14.40
C ARG A 6 -16.98 -81.08 -15.55
N PRO A 7 -16.14 -80.69 -16.55
CA PRO A 7 -14.71 -80.38 -16.29
C PRO A 7 -13.92 -79.55 -17.36
N ARG A 8 -12.61 -79.38 -17.09
CA ARG A 8 -11.42 -79.22 -17.98
C ARG A 8 -10.88 -77.81 -18.39
N LEU A 9 -9.58 -77.67 -18.08
CA LEU A 9 -8.56 -76.69 -18.48
C LEU A 9 -8.44 -76.48 -20.01
N ALA A 10 -8.09 -75.26 -20.45
CA ALA A 10 -6.76 -74.93 -21.01
C ALA A 10 -6.64 -73.46 -21.50
N LEU A 11 -5.47 -72.90 -21.20
CA LEU A 11 -4.81 -71.63 -21.54
C LEU A 11 -5.26 -70.81 -22.78
N LEU A 12 -5.26 -69.49 -22.61
CA LEU A 12 -4.47 -68.58 -23.46
C LEU A 12 -4.09 -67.32 -22.67
N ALA A 13 -2.78 -67.14 -22.52
CA ALA A 13 -2.16 -66.00 -21.88
C ALA A 13 -1.98 -64.85 -22.89
N LEU A 14 -2.48 -63.66 -22.55
CA LEU A 14 -1.98 -62.40 -23.08
C LEU A 14 -1.65 -61.50 -21.89
N ALA A 15 -0.36 -61.35 -21.62
CA ALA A 15 0.15 -60.40 -20.64
C ALA A 15 0.05 -58.99 -21.21
N VAL A 16 -0.92 -58.20 -20.76
CA VAL A 16 -0.93 -56.75 -20.93
C VAL A 16 -0.21 -56.15 -19.74
N THR A 17 0.98 -55.61 -19.98
CA THR A 17 1.72 -54.79 -19.02
C THR A 17 0.97 -53.48 -18.81
N ALA A 18 0.12 -53.42 -17.79
CA ALA A 18 -0.36 -52.16 -17.24
C ALA A 18 0.83 -51.49 -16.53
N GLY A 19 1.49 -50.56 -17.23
CA GLY A 19 2.42 -49.64 -16.59
C GLY A 19 1.64 -48.79 -15.59
N ALA A 20 1.94 -48.98 -14.31
CA ALA A 20 1.45 -48.12 -13.24
C ALA A 20 2.04 -46.72 -13.44
N LEU A 21 1.27 -45.82 -14.07
CA LEU A 21 1.45 -44.39 -13.93
C LEU A 21 1.04 -44.03 -12.49
N VAL A 22 2.01 -44.08 -11.60
CA VAL A 22 1.92 -43.42 -10.29
C VAL A 22 1.92 -41.91 -10.60
N PRO A 23 0.85 -41.16 -10.31
CA PRO A 23 0.96 -39.71 -10.32
C PRO A 23 1.95 -39.35 -9.23
N VAL A 24 3.09 -38.77 -9.61
CA VAL A 24 3.97 -38.08 -8.67
C VAL A 24 3.21 -36.83 -8.24
N MET A 25 2.33 -36.97 -7.24
CA MET A 25 1.92 -35.85 -6.40
C MET A 25 3.18 -35.44 -5.64
N GLY A 26 3.90 -34.44 -6.14
CA GLY A 26 4.82 -33.68 -5.31
C GLY A 26 4.04 -33.15 -4.10
N PRO A 27 4.66 -33.06 -2.91
CA PRO A 27 3.98 -32.54 -1.74
C PRO A 27 3.53 -31.11 -2.05
N ARG A 28 2.21 -30.90 -2.19
CA ARG A 28 1.64 -29.56 -2.04
C ARG A 28 1.95 -29.16 -0.59
N ALA A 29 2.76 -28.13 -0.39
CA ALA A 29 2.82 -27.47 0.91
C ALA A 29 1.39 -27.09 1.27
N ALA A 30 0.85 -27.66 2.35
CA ALA A 30 -0.47 -27.26 2.81
C ALA A 30 -0.30 -25.88 3.44
N GLN A 31 -0.75 -24.85 2.74
CA GLN A 31 -0.81 -23.48 3.26
C GLN A 31 -1.60 -23.47 4.58
N ALA A 32 -1.35 -22.46 5.42
CA ALA A 32 -2.08 -22.30 6.66
C ALA A 32 -3.59 -22.03 6.39
N ASP A 33 -4.38 -21.93 7.45
CA ASP A 33 -5.78 -21.50 7.33
C ASP A 33 -5.82 -19.96 7.41
N PRO A 34 -6.27 -19.24 6.37
CA PRO A 34 -6.24 -17.78 6.33
C PRO A 34 -6.96 -17.15 7.52
N VAL A 35 -8.12 -17.69 7.91
CA VAL A 35 -8.93 -17.16 9.01
C VAL A 35 -8.24 -17.40 10.36
N LEU A 36 -7.58 -18.55 10.54
CA LEU A 36 -6.79 -18.80 11.75
C LEU A 36 -5.57 -17.87 11.84
N CYS A 37 -4.94 -17.54 10.71
CA CYS A 37 -3.84 -16.58 10.66
C CYS A 37 -4.33 -15.16 10.98
N GLU A 38 -5.36 -14.65 10.29
CA GLU A 38 -5.97 -13.33 10.54
C GLU A 38 -6.35 -13.15 12.00
N ARG A 39 -6.97 -14.17 12.60
CA ARG A 39 -7.35 -14.15 14.03
C ARG A 39 -6.13 -14.09 14.93
N ALA A 40 -5.02 -14.75 14.59
CA ALA A 40 -3.78 -14.68 15.35
C ALA A 40 -3.16 -13.29 15.26
N LEU A 41 -3.13 -12.67 14.07
CA LEU A 41 -2.63 -11.31 13.88
C LEU A 41 -3.41 -10.31 14.73
N SER A 42 -4.74 -10.33 14.65
CA SER A 42 -5.62 -9.45 15.44
C SER A 42 -5.51 -9.69 16.95
N SER A 43 -5.63 -10.94 17.39
CA SER A 43 -5.64 -11.27 18.83
C SER A 43 -4.28 -11.04 19.48
N GLU A 44 -3.20 -11.47 18.84
CA GLU A 44 -1.88 -11.43 19.44
C GLU A 44 -1.25 -10.03 19.39
N SER A 45 -1.51 -9.22 18.37
CA SER A 45 -1.10 -7.79 18.36
C SER A 45 -1.75 -7.00 19.49
N ALA A 46 -3.05 -7.20 19.73
CA ALA A 46 -3.76 -6.59 20.85
C ALA A 46 -3.26 -7.10 22.21
N LYS A 47 -2.84 -8.37 22.33
CA LYS A 47 -2.23 -8.90 23.56
C LYS A 47 -0.83 -8.34 23.80
N PHE A 48 -0.04 -8.21 22.74
CA PHE A 48 1.29 -7.61 22.79
C PHE A 48 1.21 -6.17 23.26
N THR A 49 0.40 -5.34 22.59
CA THR A 49 0.20 -3.92 22.91
C THR A 49 -0.23 -3.72 24.36
N ARG A 50 -1.21 -4.50 24.84
CA ARG A 50 -1.62 -4.48 26.25
C ARG A 50 -0.49 -4.86 27.22
N SER A 51 0.33 -5.83 26.85
CA SER A 51 1.47 -6.28 27.67
C SER A 51 2.57 -5.22 27.74
N ALA A 52 2.87 -4.57 26.61
CA ALA A 52 3.82 -3.47 26.54
C ALA A 52 3.35 -2.27 27.36
N THR A 53 2.07 -1.90 27.22
CA THR A 53 1.45 -0.82 28.00
C THR A 53 1.50 -1.12 29.50
N LEU A 54 1.12 -2.33 29.93
CA LEU A 54 1.20 -2.73 31.34
C LEU A 54 2.64 -2.75 31.89
N ALA A 55 3.63 -3.05 31.05
CA ALA A 55 5.03 -3.02 31.47
C ALA A 55 5.50 -1.58 31.72
N LEU A 56 5.22 -0.67 30.78
CA LEU A 56 5.52 0.75 30.89
C LEU A 56 4.78 1.39 32.06
N GLN A 57 3.47 1.14 32.17
CA GLN A 57 2.62 1.66 33.25
C GLN A 57 3.15 1.29 34.64
N ARG A 58 3.59 0.04 34.85
CA ARG A 58 4.12 -0.38 36.16
C ARG A 58 5.38 0.38 36.56
N CYS A 59 6.23 0.71 35.59
CA CYS A 59 7.41 1.51 35.83
C CYS A 59 7.04 2.97 36.14
N GLU A 60 6.11 3.55 35.39
CA GLU A 60 5.62 4.91 35.65
C GLU A 60 4.90 5.01 37.00
N ASP A 61 4.04 4.05 37.35
CA ASP A 61 3.42 3.96 38.68
C ASP A 61 4.47 3.90 39.79
N ALA A 62 5.56 3.15 39.57
CA ALA A 62 6.66 3.06 40.54
C ALA A 62 7.36 4.41 40.75
N LYS A 63 7.45 5.26 39.72
CA LYS A 63 7.96 6.63 39.82
C LYS A 63 7.00 7.49 40.63
N VAL A 64 5.71 7.47 40.29
CA VAL A 64 4.69 8.30 40.93
C VAL A 64 4.53 7.95 42.43
N ILE A 65 4.69 6.68 42.80
CA ILE A 65 4.64 6.22 44.21
C ILE A 65 5.99 6.43 44.93
N GLY A 66 7.05 6.87 44.25
CA GLY A 66 8.36 7.16 44.85
C GLY A 66 9.22 5.92 45.15
N THR A 67 8.90 4.77 44.53
CA THR A 67 9.66 3.52 44.71
C THR A 67 10.87 3.40 43.77
N VAL A 68 10.89 4.19 42.68
CA VAL A 68 12.05 4.38 41.81
C VAL A 68 12.29 5.88 41.56
N PRO A 69 13.50 6.30 41.16
CA PRO A 69 13.80 7.71 40.93
C PRO A 69 12.87 8.35 39.89
N PRO A 70 12.40 9.60 40.07
CA PRO A 70 11.55 10.28 39.10
C PRO A 70 12.18 10.46 37.71
N ALA A 71 13.52 10.51 37.64
CA ALA A 71 14.28 10.62 36.40
C ALA A 71 14.44 9.27 35.65
N THR A 72 13.86 8.18 36.15
CA THR A 72 13.92 6.87 35.48
C THR A 72 13.20 6.94 34.14
N ASP A 73 13.91 6.57 33.08
CA ASP A 73 13.34 6.38 31.75
C ASP A 73 12.79 4.96 31.62
N CYS A 74 11.46 4.83 31.69
CA CYS A 74 10.78 3.55 31.63
C CYS A 74 10.87 2.87 30.25
N SER A 75 11.25 3.59 29.19
CA SER A 75 11.44 3.01 27.86
C SER A 75 12.73 2.20 27.74
N THR A 76 13.74 2.53 28.55
CA THR A 76 15.06 1.88 28.57
C THR A 76 15.33 1.05 29.82
N ASP A 77 14.40 1.04 30.79
CA ASP A 77 14.49 0.17 31.97
C ASP A 77 14.60 -1.31 31.58
N GLY A 78 15.61 -2.00 32.12
CA GLY A 78 15.88 -3.39 31.77
C GLY A 78 14.73 -4.34 32.11
N GLY A 79 13.96 -4.07 33.18
CA GLY A 79 12.79 -4.85 33.54
C GLY A 79 11.66 -4.71 32.52
N VAL A 80 11.39 -3.48 32.09
CA VAL A 80 10.40 -3.14 31.05
C VAL A 80 10.82 -3.72 29.70
N VAL A 81 12.04 -3.46 29.23
CA VAL A 81 12.58 -3.97 27.96
C VAL A 81 12.47 -5.51 27.91
N ASN A 82 12.83 -6.20 29.00
CA ASN A 82 12.70 -7.66 29.07
C ASN A 82 11.23 -8.13 29.04
N ALA A 83 10.31 -7.39 29.65
CA ALA A 83 8.89 -7.72 29.61
C ALA A 83 8.31 -7.55 28.19
N ILE A 84 8.66 -6.46 27.50
CA ILE A 84 8.27 -6.19 26.11
C ILE A 84 8.87 -7.25 25.18
N GLY A 85 10.16 -7.58 25.32
CA GLY A 85 10.81 -8.62 24.52
C GLY A 85 10.15 -10.00 24.69
N ARG A 86 9.74 -10.37 25.90
CA ARG A 86 8.96 -11.62 26.14
C ARG A 86 7.59 -11.58 25.48
N ALA A 87 6.92 -10.42 25.50
CA ALA A 87 5.63 -10.25 24.82
C ALA A 87 5.80 -10.35 23.30
N GLN A 88 6.84 -9.73 22.72
CA GLN A 88 7.16 -9.80 21.30
C GLN A 88 7.46 -11.23 20.86
N ALA A 89 8.27 -11.97 21.64
CA ALA A 89 8.53 -13.39 21.38
C ALA A 89 7.25 -14.24 21.43
N LYS A 90 6.27 -13.86 22.26
CA LYS A 90 4.97 -14.53 22.32
C LYS A 90 4.10 -14.22 21.11
N LEU A 91 4.07 -12.96 20.67
CA LEU A 91 3.43 -12.53 19.42
C LEU A 91 4.00 -13.32 18.25
N ALA A 92 5.32 -13.27 18.05
CA ALA A 92 6.02 -13.94 16.96
C ALA A 92 5.69 -15.44 16.91
N ARG A 93 5.85 -16.14 18.04
CA ARG A 93 5.57 -17.59 18.11
C ARG A 93 4.12 -17.92 17.77
N LYS A 94 3.16 -17.13 18.27
CA LYS A 94 1.73 -17.44 18.07
C LYS A 94 1.26 -17.14 16.66
N VAL A 95 1.82 -16.12 16.02
CA VAL A 95 1.60 -15.84 14.60
C VAL A 95 2.25 -16.93 13.74
N ALA A 96 3.50 -17.29 13.99
CA ALA A 96 4.18 -18.33 13.22
C ALA A 96 3.45 -19.68 13.26
N ILE A 97 2.91 -20.10 14.41
CA ILE A 97 2.04 -21.30 14.55
C ILE A 97 0.77 -21.26 13.69
N ARG A 98 0.31 -20.09 13.28
CA ARG A 98 -0.97 -19.91 12.57
C ARG A 98 -0.82 -19.41 11.15
N CYS A 99 0.31 -18.80 10.81
CA CYS A 99 0.56 -18.16 9.53
C CYS A 99 1.76 -18.76 8.81
N GLY A 100 2.71 -19.38 9.51
CA GLY A 100 3.92 -19.98 8.94
C GLY A 100 3.72 -21.44 8.54
N GLY A 101 2.63 -21.74 7.83
CA GLY A 101 2.41 -23.08 7.27
C GLY A 101 2.47 -24.26 8.24
N GLN A 102 3.01 -25.38 7.76
CA GLN A 102 3.18 -26.62 8.50
C GLN A 102 4.40 -26.58 9.43
N ASP A 103 5.44 -25.85 9.05
CA ASP A 103 6.67 -25.77 9.84
C ASP A 103 6.57 -24.79 11.02
N HIS A 104 5.47 -24.03 11.08
CA HIS A 104 5.16 -23.01 12.08
C HIS A 104 6.23 -21.91 12.15
N THR A 105 6.87 -21.61 11.03
CA THR A 105 7.93 -20.63 10.88
C THR A 105 7.52 -19.62 9.83
N CYS A 106 7.67 -18.32 10.12
CA CYS A 106 7.40 -17.30 9.11
C CYS A 106 8.61 -17.11 8.21
N GLY A 107 8.37 -16.83 6.93
CA GLY A 107 9.38 -16.54 5.92
C GLY A 107 9.82 -17.76 5.13
N THR A 108 9.05 -18.86 5.16
CA THR A 108 9.26 -20.08 4.38
C THR A 108 8.21 -20.20 3.29
N ASP A 109 8.42 -21.15 2.35
CA ASP A 109 7.55 -21.30 1.18
C ASP A 109 6.12 -21.78 1.52
N ASP A 110 5.89 -22.28 2.73
CA ASP A 110 4.59 -22.76 3.22
C ASP A 110 3.79 -21.72 4.02
N ASP A 111 4.33 -20.50 4.17
CA ASP A 111 3.61 -19.35 4.72
C ASP A 111 2.23 -19.14 4.05
N GLU A 112 1.30 -18.63 4.83
CA GLU A 112 0.07 -18.06 4.30
C GLU A 112 0.38 -16.84 3.44
N SER A 113 -0.31 -16.72 2.30
CA SER A 113 -0.03 -15.61 1.37
C SER A 113 -0.42 -14.27 1.99
N LEU A 114 0.37 -13.22 1.79
CA LEU A 114 0.01 -11.89 2.30
C LEU A 114 -1.35 -11.41 1.78
N VAL A 115 -1.71 -11.76 0.54
CA VAL A 115 -2.98 -11.38 -0.08
C VAL A 115 -4.17 -12.00 0.67
N SER A 116 -4.11 -13.29 1.00
CA SER A 116 -5.22 -14.01 1.63
C SER A 116 -5.51 -13.55 3.07
N ILE A 117 -4.57 -12.86 3.72
CA ILE A 117 -4.70 -12.35 5.10
C ILE A 117 -4.77 -10.82 5.15
N GLY A 118 -4.97 -10.14 4.01
CA GLY A 118 -5.17 -8.69 3.95
C GLY A 118 -3.92 -7.83 4.04
N TRP A 119 -2.72 -8.41 3.85
CA TRP A 119 -1.45 -7.70 3.85
C TRP A 119 -0.82 -7.57 2.45
N GLY A 120 -1.46 -8.12 1.41
CA GLY A 120 -0.91 -8.13 0.04
C GLY A 120 -0.74 -6.76 -0.61
N ALA A 121 -1.49 -5.75 -0.15
CA ALA A 121 -1.36 -4.35 -0.60
C ALA A 121 -0.41 -3.52 0.28
N ILE A 122 0.01 -4.05 1.44
CA ILE A 122 0.80 -3.35 2.43
C ILE A 122 2.26 -3.82 2.29
N GLY A 123 2.98 -3.24 1.32
CA GLY A 123 4.39 -3.60 1.06
C GLY A 123 5.39 -3.01 2.07
N THR A 124 4.95 -2.06 2.89
CA THR A 124 5.75 -1.42 3.95
C THR A 124 4.86 -1.17 5.14
N CYS A 125 5.39 -1.40 6.34
CA CYS A 125 4.67 -1.17 7.58
C CYS A 125 4.15 0.27 7.62
N PRO A 126 2.82 0.47 7.75
CA PRO A 126 2.24 1.79 7.66
C PRO A 126 2.52 2.64 8.90
N GLY A 127 3.17 2.11 9.93
CA GLY A 127 3.58 2.86 11.13
C GLY A 127 2.42 3.35 11.98
N LEU A 128 2.75 4.25 12.92
CA LEU A 128 1.78 5.00 13.72
C LEU A 128 2.17 6.48 13.67
N LYS A 129 1.22 7.40 13.53
CA LYS A 129 1.47 8.86 13.56
C LYS A 129 2.29 9.20 14.82
N GLY A 130 3.43 9.89 14.63
CA GLY A 130 4.36 10.20 15.73
C GLY A 130 5.35 9.08 16.10
N ALA A 131 5.46 8.00 15.31
CA ALA A 131 6.45 6.94 15.48
C ALA A 131 6.99 6.40 14.14
N SER A 132 8.17 5.77 14.14
CA SER A 132 8.84 5.25 12.94
C SER A 132 8.94 3.72 12.94
N CYS A 133 8.08 3.05 12.16
CA CYS A 133 8.04 1.58 12.08
C CYS A 133 8.22 1.00 10.67
N GLY A 134 8.55 1.81 9.66
CA GLY A 134 8.46 1.49 8.21
C GLY A 134 9.35 0.36 7.67
N ASN A 135 9.36 -0.82 8.28
CA ASN A 135 9.98 -2.03 7.74
C ASN A 135 9.22 -2.54 6.51
N ALA A 136 9.93 -3.12 5.55
CA ALA A 136 9.31 -3.81 4.42
C ALA A 136 8.50 -5.03 4.92
N ILE A 137 7.48 -5.41 4.17
CA ILE A 137 6.63 -6.58 4.46
C ILE A 137 6.68 -7.56 3.30
N GLY A 138 7.28 -8.73 3.54
CA GLY A 138 7.36 -9.84 2.60
C GLY A 138 6.80 -11.16 3.13
N ASN A 139 6.67 -11.33 4.45
CA ASN A 139 6.16 -12.55 5.08
C ASN A 139 5.48 -12.26 6.43
N CYS A 140 4.94 -13.29 7.10
CA CYS A 140 4.26 -13.11 8.38
C CYS A 140 5.16 -12.65 9.54
N GLY A 141 6.47 -12.85 9.44
CA GLY A 141 7.47 -12.36 10.41
C GLY A 141 7.68 -10.85 10.30
N ASP A 142 7.62 -10.31 9.09
CA ASP A 142 7.65 -8.86 8.85
C ASP A 142 6.38 -8.18 9.36
N ILE A 143 5.23 -8.84 9.21
CA ILE A 143 3.96 -8.39 9.82
C ILE A 143 4.10 -8.35 11.35
N VAL A 144 4.69 -9.38 11.97
CA VAL A 144 4.96 -9.40 13.42
C VAL A 144 5.85 -8.23 13.83
N THR A 145 6.89 -7.93 13.04
CA THR A 145 7.79 -6.80 13.30
C THR A 145 7.03 -5.48 13.24
N CYS A 146 6.18 -5.31 12.22
CA CYS A 146 5.31 -4.15 12.08
C CYS A 146 4.34 -4.00 13.26
N LEU A 147 3.57 -5.05 13.56
CA LEU A 147 2.61 -5.07 14.67
C LEU A 147 3.28 -4.84 16.03
N ALA A 148 4.48 -5.37 16.24
CA ALA A 148 5.25 -5.14 17.46
C ALA A 148 5.70 -3.68 17.55
N CYS A 149 6.19 -3.10 16.46
CA CYS A 149 6.62 -1.70 16.46
C CYS A 149 5.44 -0.74 16.69
N VAL A 150 4.35 -0.88 15.91
CA VAL A 150 3.16 -0.03 16.04
C VAL A 150 2.52 -0.23 17.42
N GLY A 151 2.45 -1.48 17.91
CA GLY A 151 1.92 -1.78 19.24
C GLY A 151 2.76 -1.20 20.37
N GLN A 152 4.09 -1.18 20.23
CA GLN A 152 4.97 -0.57 21.21
C GLN A 152 4.90 0.96 21.14
N ALA A 153 4.77 1.54 19.95
CA ALA A 153 4.56 2.97 19.76
C ALA A 153 3.23 3.42 20.38
N ALA A 154 2.13 2.71 20.12
CA ALA A 154 0.82 2.99 20.73
C ALA A 154 0.88 2.91 22.26
N ALA A 155 1.53 1.87 22.79
CA ALA A 155 1.75 1.72 24.24
C ALA A 155 2.57 2.88 24.83
N GLY A 156 3.66 3.27 24.14
CA GLY A 156 4.54 4.36 24.55
C GLY A 156 3.85 5.72 24.52
N GLN A 157 3.14 6.05 23.44
CA GLN A 157 2.38 7.30 23.31
C GLN A 157 1.29 7.42 24.38
N THR A 158 0.53 6.33 24.61
CA THR A 158 -0.51 6.28 25.64
C THR A 158 0.09 6.58 27.03
N VAL A 159 1.14 5.85 27.41
CA VAL A 159 1.77 6.04 28.74
C VAL A 159 2.47 7.39 28.86
N ALA A 160 3.08 7.90 27.78
CA ALA A 160 3.73 9.21 27.78
C ALA A 160 2.72 10.35 27.97
N LEU A 161 1.53 10.28 27.38
CA LEU A 161 0.45 11.23 27.63
C LEU A 161 -0.02 11.13 29.08
N ASP A 162 -0.28 9.91 29.54
CA ASP A 162 -0.87 9.61 30.84
C ASP A 162 0.05 9.98 32.03
N TYR A 163 1.37 9.87 31.86
CA TYR A 163 2.36 10.03 32.94
C TYR A 163 3.45 11.07 32.67
N GLY A 164 3.75 11.39 31.41
CA GLY A 164 4.99 12.07 31.02
C GLY A 164 5.08 13.54 31.45
N SER A 165 3.95 14.20 31.68
CA SER A 165 3.92 15.61 32.12
C SER A 165 3.81 15.78 33.64
N LEU A 166 3.55 14.69 34.38
CA LEU A 166 3.17 14.77 35.80
C LEU A 166 4.24 15.49 36.62
N ASN A 167 3.80 16.32 37.55
CA ASN A 167 4.64 17.09 38.46
C ASN A 167 5.42 16.17 39.40
N SER A 168 6.65 15.85 39.03
CA SER A 168 7.54 14.93 39.76
C SER A 168 7.88 15.37 41.18
N ALA A 169 7.70 16.65 41.53
CA ALA A 169 7.88 17.14 42.90
C ALA A 169 6.86 16.54 43.89
N GLN A 170 5.73 16.01 43.38
CA GLN A 170 4.69 15.38 44.18
C GLN A 170 4.88 13.88 44.34
N PHE A 171 5.84 13.26 43.66
CA PHE A 171 5.99 11.80 43.67
C PHE A 171 6.35 11.26 45.05
N GLY A 172 5.63 10.22 45.50
CA GLY A 172 5.82 9.58 46.81
C GLY A 172 5.43 10.44 48.01
N THR A 173 4.76 11.58 47.81
CA THR A 173 4.37 12.47 48.91
C THR A 173 3.05 12.08 49.57
N ASP A 174 2.29 11.15 48.98
CA ASP A 174 0.92 10.79 49.38
C ASP A 174 -0.04 12.01 49.48
N SER A 175 0.30 13.11 48.80
CA SER A 175 -0.55 14.30 48.70
C SER A 175 -1.80 14.07 47.85
N PRO A 176 -2.83 14.92 47.96
CA PRO A 176 -3.96 14.92 47.01
C PRO A 176 -3.49 15.04 45.55
N GLU A 177 -2.48 15.87 45.29
CA GLU A 177 -1.86 15.99 43.97
C GLU A 177 -1.26 14.66 43.51
N ASN A 178 -0.50 13.96 44.38
CA ASN A 178 0.04 12.65 44.06
C ASN A 178 -1.05 11.60 43.81
N PHE A 179 -2.13 11.63 44.59
CA PHE A 179 -3.27 10.73 44.40
C PHE A 179 -3.99 10.97 43.06
N CYS A 180 -4.17 12.24 42.68
CA CYS A 180 -4.70 12.62 41.37
C CYS A 180 -3.79 12.14 40.23
N GLN A 181 -2.48 12.40 40.30
CA GLN A 181 -1.49 11.94 39.33
C GLN A 181 -1.55 10.42 39.09
N ARG A 182 -1.59 9.64 40.18
CA ARG A 182 -1.73 8.17 40.11
C ARG A 182 -3.03 7.75 39.44
N SER A 183 -4.12 8.45 39.75
CA SER A 183 -5.45 8.11 39.25
C SER A 183 -5.59 8.42 37.76
N ILE A 184 -5.03 9.53 37.27
CA ILE A 184 -4.96 9.84 35.84
C ILE A 184 -4.25 8.71 35.11
N GLY A 185 -3.00 8.42 35.49
CA GLY A 185 -2.21 7.40 34.81
C GLY A 185 -2.86 6.00 34.81
N GLN A 186 -3.32 5.54 35.97
CA GLN A 186 -3.90 4.20 36.10
C GLN A 186 -5.27 4.06 35.42
N ALA A 187 -6.12 5.08 35.51
CA ALA A 187 -7.46 5.03 34.93
C ALA A 187 -7.43 5.13 33.40
N SER A 188 -6.64 6.05 32.86
CA SER A 188 -6.49 6.26 31.42
C SER A 188 -5.87 5.05 30.73
N THR A 189 -4.76 4.53 31.26
CA THR A 189 -4.15 3.31 30.73
C THR A 189 -5.13 2.13 30.82
N LYS A 190 -5.89 2.00 31.91
CA LYS A 190 -6.91 0.95 32.04
C LYS A 190 -8.01 1.08 30.98
N PHE A 191 -8.46 2.29 30.67
CA PHE A 191 -9.43 2.53 29.62
C PHE A 191 -8.91 2.04 28.25
N PHE A 192 -7.69 2.44 27.87
CA PHE A 192 -7.04 1.95 26.65
C PHE A 192 -6.99 0.42 26.58
N LEU A 193 -6.56 -0.23 27.68
CA LEU A 193 -6.47 -1.70 27.76
C LEU A 193 -7.83 -2.40 27.59
N ASP A 194 -8.89 -1.85 28.19
CA ASP A 194 -10.24 -2.39 28.14
C ASP A 194 -10.90 -2.15 26.77
N ARG A 195 -10.69 -0.96 26.17
CA ARG A 195 -11.14 -0.64 24.81
C ARG A 195 -10.50 -1.55 23.77
N LEU A 196 -9.16 -1.67 23.78
CA LEU A 196 -8.45 -2.57 22.86
C LEU A 196 -8.88 -4.03 23.02
N LYS A 197 -9.21 -4.47 24.25
CA LYS A 197 -9.78 -5.80 24.51
C LYS A 197 -11.21 -5.95 23.98
N ALA A 198 -12.02 -4.90 24.03
CA ALA A 198 -13.37 -4.91 23.47
C ALA A 198 -13.33 -5.03 21.94
N LEU A 199 -12.50 -4.22 21.27
CA LEU A 199 -12.28 -4.26 19.83
C LEU A 199 -11.75 -5.63 19.38
N GLN A 200 -10.72 -6.15 20.06
CA GLN A 200 -10.16 -7.48 19.79
C GLN A 200 -11.22 -8.60 19.85
N LYS A 201 -12.17 -8.52 20.79
CA LYS A 201 -13.25 -9.52 20.89
C LYS A 201 -14.30 -9.36 19.81
N CYS A 202 -14.62 -8.13 19.44
CA CYS A 202 -15.56 -7.82 18.37
C CYS A 202 -15.02 -8.34 17.03
N TRP A 203 -13.77 -7.98 16.69
CA TRP A 203 -13.13 -8.43 15.46
C TRP A 203 -12.95 -9.96 15.38
N ASP A 204 -12.57 -10.64 16.48
CA ASP A 204 -12.54 -12.11 16.52
C ASP A 204 -13.95 -12.73 16.32
N GLY A 205 -15.01 -12.04 16.76
CA GLY A 205 -16.39 -12.41 16.47
C GLY A 205 -16.74 -12.33 14.98
N ARG A 206 -16.32 -11.24 14.31
CA ARG A 206 -16.49 -11.06 12.87
C ARG A 206 -15.72 -12.09 12.05
N LEU A 207 -14.45 -12.34 12.39
CA LEU A 207 -13.62 -13.35 11.72
C LEU A 207 -14.17 -14.78 11.88
N LYS A 208 -14.93 -15.04 12.96
CA LYS A 208 -15.67 -16.31 13.16
C LYS A 208 -17.01 -16.36 12.42
N GLY A 209 -17.42 -15.30 11.75
CA GLY A 209 -18.71 -15.19 11.08
C GLY A 209 -19.90 -14.99 12.03
N HIS A 210 -19.69 -14.54 13.27
CA HIS A 210 -20.79 -14.29 14.21
C HIS A 210 -21.57 -12.99 13.89
N HIS A 211 -20.96 -12.05 13.18
CA HIS A 211 -21.58 -10.85 12.63
C HIS A 211 -20.75 -10.34 11.45
N SER A 212 -21.29 -9.39 10.68
CA SER A 212 -20.61 -8.72 9.56
C SER A 212 -20.37 -7.22 9.78
N ASN A 213 -20.87 -6.67 10.89
CA ASN A 213 -20.78 -5.23 11.20
C ASN A 213 -19.34 -4.76 11.44
N ALA A 214 -19.08 -3.48 11.17
CA ALA A 214 -17.86 -2.81 11.63
C ALA A 214 -17.82 -2.75 13.17
N CYS A 215 -16.64 -2.89 13.75
CA CYS A 215 -16.42 -2.74 15.18
C CYS A 215 -15.91 -1.32 15.48
N PRO A 216 -16.26 -0.71 16.62
CA PRO A 216 -17.11 -1.24 17.67
C PRO A 216 -18.63 -1.08 17.40
N ASP A 217 -19.03 -0.18 16.51
CA ASP A 217 -20.43 0.21 16.27
C ASP A 217 -20.82 0.00 14.78
N PRO A 218 -21.88 -0.76 14.45
CA PRO A 218 -22.78 -1.50 15.37
C PRO A 218 -22.19 -2.78 15.97
N GLY A 219 -21.04 -3.25 15.45
CA GLY A 219 -20.25 -4.34 16.01
C GLY A 219 -21.03 -5.60 16.39
N ASP A 220 -20.64 -6.19 17.52
CA ASP A 220 -21.27 -7.37 18.14
C ASP A 220 -22.37 -6.99 19.16
N GLY A 221 -22.75 -5.71 19.24
CA GLY A 221 -23.66 -5.16 20.25
C GLY A 221 -23.12 -5.21 21.69
N LYS A 222 -21.88 -5.65 21.93
CA LYS A 222 -21.26 -5.76 23.27
C LYS A 222 -20.03 -4.88 23.40
N ALA A 223 -19.32 -4.63 22.30
CA ALA A 223 -18.13 -3.78 22.27
C ALA A 223 -18.46 -2.37 22.75
N VAL A 224 -19.47 -1.73 22.17
CA VAL A 224 -19.93 -0.38 22.56
C VAL A 224 -20.24 -0.31 24.05
N THR A 225 -21.03 -1.24 24.60
CA THR A 225 -21.37 -1.25 26.03
C THR A 225 -20.15 -1.42 26.93
N ARG A 226 -19.18 -2.26 26.53
CA ARG A 226 -17.94 -2.44 27.30
C ARG A 226 -17.05 -1.20 27.27
N ILE A 227 -17.01 -0.51 26.13
CA ILE A 227 -16.25 0.73 25.96
C ILE A 227 -16.89 1.83 26.82
N ALA A 228 -18.21 2.02 26.73
CA ALA A 228 -18.93 2.99 27.55
C ALA A 228 -18.75 2.73 29.06
N HIS A 229 -18.77 1.47 29.50
CA HIS A 229 -18.51 1.14 30.91
C HIS A 229 -17.05 1.41 31.34
N ALA A 230 -16.09 1.19 30.44
CA ALA A 230 -14.69 1.50 30.69
C ALA A 230 -14.48 3.02 30.79
N GLU A 231 -15.15 3.79 29.94
CA GLU A 231 -15.16 5.26 29.96
C GLU A 231 -15.73 5.79 31.29
N GLU A 232 -16.93 5.35 31.68
CA GLU A 232 -17.55 5.72 32.96
C GLU A 232 -16.63 5.40 34.16
N SER A 233 -16.00 4.22 34.13
CA SER A 233 -15.05 3.80 35.16
C SER A 233 -13.81 4.69 35.22
N LYS A 234 -13.32 5.15 34.06
CA LYS A 234 -12.17 6.06 33.95
C LYS A 234 -12.54 7.43 34.51
N VAL A 235 -13.63 8.03 34.01
CA VAL A 235 -14.15 9.33 34.45
C VAL A 235 -14.33 9.34 35.97
N SER A 236 -15.02 8.32 36.52
CA SER A 236 -15.28 8.23 37.96
C SER A 236 -14.01 8.18 38.80
N ARG A 237 -12.97 7.47 38.35
CA ARG A 237 -11.69 7.35 39.09
C ARG A 237 -10.90 8.65 39.05
N ILE A 238 -10.82 9.29 37.90
CA ILE A 238 -10.08 10.56 37.74
C ILE A 238 -10.77 11.65 38.55
N CYS A 239 -12.08 11.84 38.37
CA CYS A 239 -12.80 12.92 39.06
C CYS A 239 -12.87 12.73 40.57
N ARG A 240 -12.94 11.49 41.07
CA ARG A 240 -12.83 11.23 42.51
C ARG A 240 -11.50 11.68 43.11
N ALA A 241 -10.42 11.58 42.34
CA ALA A 241 -9.08 11.91 42.80
C ALA A 241 -8.69 13.38 42.57
N CYS A 242 -9.19 13.97 41.48
CA CYS A 242 -8.76 15.28 40.99
C CYS A 242 -9.81 16.39 41.15
N GLY A 243 -11.09 16.02 41.26
CA GLY A 243 -12.25 16.93 41.32
C GLY A 243 -12.55 17.43 42.73
N GLY A 244 -11.53 17.83 43.48
CA GLY A 244 -11.73 18.50 44.77
C GLY A 244 -12.62 17.75 45.78
N ALA A 245 -13.47 18.51 46.45
CA ALA A 245 -14.32 18.04 47.54
C ALA A 245 -15.63 17.42 47.04
N ASP A 246 -16.10 17.82 45.86
CA ASP A 246 -17.33 17.30 45.26
C ASP A 246 -17.10 16.01 44.46
N HIS A 247 -15.84 15.66 44.20
CA HIS A 247 -15.40 14.49 43.43
C HIS A 247 -15.87 14.51 41.95
N GLN A 248 -16.12 15.71 41.40
CA GLN A 248 -16.54 15.95 40.02
C GLN A 248 -15.48 16.74 39.27
N CYS A 249 -15.27 16.44 37.99
CA CYS A 249 -14.38 17.25 37.15
C CYS A 249 -15.15 18.39 36.48
N GLY A 250 -14.48 19.52 36.26
CA GLY A 250 -15.04 20.71 35.62
C GLY A 250 -15.56 21.75 36.61
N GLY A 251 -15.31 21.55 37.91
CA GLY A 251 -15.68 22.47 38.99
C GLY A 251 -14.60 23.51 39.30
N GLY A 252 -14.92 24.43 40.20
CA GLY A 252 -13.97 25.43 40.70
C GLY A 252 -13.04 24.93 41.81
N ASP A 253 -13.30 23.73 42.34
CA ASP A 253 -12.54 23.06 43.39
C ASP A 253 -11.62 21.94 42.86
N ASP A 254 -11.59 21.72 41.54
CA ASP A 254 -10.64 20.85 40.86
C ASP A 254 -9.19 21.24 41.20
N LEU A 255 -8.30 20.25 41.25
CA LEU A 255 -6.86 20.51 41.24
C LEU A 255 -6.45 21.21 39.95
N ALA A 256 -5.66 22.27 40.05
CA ALA A 256 -5.20 22.99 38.86
C ALA A 256 -4.21 22.14 38.05
N LEU A 257 -4.26 22.27 36.72
CA LEU A 257 -3.36 21.55 35.80
C LEU A 257 -1.87 21.72 36.15
N GLY A 258 -1.47 22.90 36.61
CA GLY A 258 -0.10 23.19 37.04
C GLY A 258 0.32 22.50 38.34
N GLN A 259 -0.62 22.20 39.25
CA GLN A 259 -0.34 21.44 40.47
C GLN A 259 -0.06 19.97 40.14
N VAL A 260 -0.88 19.41 39.26
CA VAL A 260 -0.80 18.00 38.82
C VAL A 260 0.33 17.78 37.82
N GLY A 261 0.61 18.77 36.97
CA GLY A 261 1.52 18.65 35.83
C GLY A 261 0.84 17.93 34.66
N PHE A 262 -0.23 18.48 34.11
CA PHE A 262 -0.78 17.98 32.84
C PHE A 262 -0.57 19.02 31.74
N ALA A 263 -0.32 18.57 30.51
CA ALA A 263 -0.11 19.48 29.39
C ALA A 263 -1.37 20.33 29.14
N ALA A 264 -1.20 21.59 28.80
CA ALA A 264 -2.31 22.49 28.48
C ALA A 264 -2.89 22.27 27.07
N GLN A 265 -2.33 21.33 26.30
CA GLN A 265 -2.74 20.99 24.95
C GLN A 265 -2.70 19.48 24.79
N CYS A 266 -3.77 18.92 24.23
CA CYS A 266 -3.86 17.50 23.90
C CYS A 266 -3.11 17.18 22.59
N SER A 267 -2.91 15.89 22.30
CA SER A 267 -2.18 15.47 21.11
C SER A 267 -2.90 15.88 19.81
N ASP A 268 -2.11 16.24 18.81
CA ASP A 268 -2.62 16.60 17.48
C ASP A 268 -2.86 15.35 16.62
N VAL A 269 -3.84 14.55 17.03
CA VAL A 269 -4.27 13.33 16.33
C VAL A 269 -5.78 13.33 16.08
N THR A 270 -6.23 12.49 15.16
CA THR A 270 -7.65 12.29 14.86
C THR A 270 -7.98 10.83 15.06
N ALA A 271 -8.81 10.54 16.07
CA ALA A 271 -9.26 9.20 16.35
C ALA A 271 -10.27 8.73 15.27
N PRO A 272 -10.06 7.57 14.63
CA PRO A 272 -10.92 7.10 13.54
C PRO A 272 -12.42 7.01 13.90
N SER A 273 -12.76 6.70 15.15
CA SER A 273 -14.15 6.56 15.60
C SER A 273 -14.73 7.75 16.38
N ASP A 274 -13.93 8.77 16.70
CA ASP A 274 -14.32 9.80 17.69
C ASP A 274 -13.90 11.24 17.32
N GLY A 275 -13.11 11.42 16.25
CA GLY A 275 -12.75 12.74 15.71
C GLY A 275 -11.44 13.31 16.26
N SER A 276 -11.25 14.64 16.16
CA SER A 276 -9.96 15.28 16.47
C SER A 276 -9.75 15.44 17.97
N CYS A 277 -8.55 15.07 18.44
CA CYS A 277 -8.12 15.24 19.83
C CYS A 277 -7.48 16.60 20.11
N SER A 278 -7.24 17.43 19.08
CA SER A 278 -6.46 18.66 19.15
C SER A 278 -7.22 19.79 19.87
N ALA A 279 -7.31 19.70 21.20
CA ALA A 279 -8.04 20.63 22.06
C ALA A 279 -7.13 21.21 23.15
N THR A 280 -7.38 22.48 23.48
CA THR A 280 -6.77 23.14 24.65
C THR A 280 -7.42 22.61 25.92
N ILE A 281 -6.59 22.32 26.92
CA ILE A 281 -7.00 21.75 28.20
C ILE A 281 -6.94 22.85 29.25
N THR A 282 -8.10 23.18 29.85
CA THR A 282 -8.23 24.26 30.83
C THR A 282 -8.60 23.77 32.23
N ASP A 283 -9.10 22.55 32.35
CA ASP A 283 -9.61 21.95 33.60
C ASP A 283 -9.48 20.42 33.56
N MET A 284 -9.92 19.73 34.63
CA MET A 284 -9.86 18.27 34.70
C MET A 284 -10.86 17.57 33.77
N SER A 285 -11.95 18.24 33.35
CA SER A 285 -12.82 17.67 32.32
C SER A 285 -12.09 17.59 30.98
N GLY A 286 -11.31 18.62 30.63
CA GLY A 286 -10.44 18.61 29.46
C GLY A 286 -9.38 17.50 29.51
N VAL A 287 -8.82 17.21 30.69
CA VAL A 287 -7.89 16.08 30.88
C VAL A 287 -8.60 14.77 30.56
N VAL A 288 -9.79 14.55 31.14
CA VAL A 288 -10.60 13.34 30.94
C VAL A 288 -10.95 13.13 29.47
N THR A 289 -11.32 14.19 28.74
CA THR A 289 -11.61 14.14 27.30
C THR A 289 -10.35 13.86 26.48
N CYS A 290 -9.22 14.50 26.80
CA CYS A 290 -7.97 14.32 26.07
C CYS A 290 -7.49 12.87 26.13
N VAL A 291 -7.38 12.30 27.35
CA VAL A 291 -6.94 10.92 27.53
C VAL A 291 -7.92 9.90 26.95
N ASP A 292 -9.20 10.27 26.80
CA ASP A 292 -10.19 9.44 26.09
C ASP A 292 -9.88 9.37 24.61
N CYS A 293 -9.72 10.54 23.99
CA CYS A 293 -9.55 10.67 22.55
C CYS A 293 -8.24 10.02 22.10
N ASP A 294 -7.15 10.24 22.82
CA ASP A 294 -5.85 9.65 22.50
C ASP A 294 -5.84 8.12 22.70
N ALA A 295 -6.50 7.63 23.75
CA ALA A 295 -6.69 6.19 23.93
C ALA A 295 -7.57 5.58 22.82
N THR A 296 -8.59 6.31 22.36
CA THR A 296 -9.44 5.91 21.23
C THR A 296 -8.63 5.87 19.94
N PHE A 297 -7.86 6.92 19.61
CA PHE A 297 -6.92 6.94 18.49
C PHE A 297 -5.98 5.72 18.50
N ALA A 298 -5.21 5.55 19.59
CA ALA A 298 -4.21 4.49 19.66
C ALA A 298 -4.82 3.09 19.59
N SER A 299 -5.99 2.88 20.22
CA SER A 299 -6.64 1.57 20.25
C SER A 299 -7.33 1.22 18.93
N ASP A 300 -7.91 2.20 18.23
CA ASP A 300 -8.50 2.01 16.89
C ASP A 300 -7.43 1.68 15.87
N CYS A 301 -6.35 2.48 15.81
CA CYS A 301 -5.22 2.22 14.92
C CYS A 301 -4.63 0.82 15.15
N MET A 302 -4.44 0.40 16.40
CA MET A 302 -3.93 -0.94 16.68
C MET A 302 -4.91 -2.05 16.35
N ALA A 303 -6.21 -1.83 16.56
CA ALA A 303 -7.23 -2.81 16.22
C ALA A 303 -7.31 -3.02 14.71
N ASP A 304 -7.38 -1.94 13.94
CA ASP A 304 -7.56 -1.97 12.48
C ASP A 304 -6.33 -2.51 11.75
N LEU A 305 -5.11 -2.16 12.21
CA LEU A 305 -3.88 -2.77 11.67
C LEU A 305 -3.88 -4.29 11.84
N GLY A 306 -4.40 -4.78 12.97
CA GLY A 306 -4.50 -6.21 13.26
C GLY A 306 -5.55 -6.95 12.42
N VAL A 307 -6.41 -6.23 11.68
CA VAL A 307 -7.50 -6.79 10.86
C VAL A 307 -7.51 -6.22 9.44
N SER A 308 -6.35 -5.98 8.84
CA SER A 308 -6.21 -5.42 7.48
C SER A 308 -6.96 -6.23 6.40
N ALA A 309 -7.30 -7.50 6.66
CA ALA A 309 -8.18 -8.32 5.81
C ALA A 309 -9.63 -7.84 5.76
N LEU A 310 -10.11 -7.17 6.79
CA LEU A 310 -11.50 -6.77 6.96
C LEU A 310 -11.72 -5.28 6.72
N VAL A 311 -10.74 -4.45 7.08
CA VAL A 311 -10.80 -2.99 6.94
C VAL A 311 -9.45 -2.44 6.50
N PRO A 312 -9.43 -1.37 5.69
CA PRO A 312 -8.20 -0.65 5.39
C PRO A 312 -7.60 -0.03 6.65
N TYR A 313 -6.28 0.12 6.69
CA TYR A 313 -5.64 0.88 7.76
C TYR A 313 -6.00 2.38 7.65
N PRO A 314 -6.55 3.02 8.70
CA PRO A 314 -6.97 4.41 8.62
C PRO A 314 -5.80 5.36 8.33
N GLN A 315 -6.02 6.37 7.48
CA GLN A 315 -4.97 7.31 7.10
C GLN A 315 -4.51 8.18 8.27
N ASP A 316 -5.42 8.54 9.18
CA ASP A 316 -5.10 9.29 10.40
C ASP A 316 -4.08 8.58 11.30
N CYS A 317 -4.00 7.25 11.17
CA CYS A 317 -3.09 6.41 11.94
C CYS A 317 -1.67 6.37 11.38
N SER A 318 -1.44 6.68 10.10
CA SER A 318 -0.12 6.50 9.47
C SER A 318 0.75 7.76 9.60
N PRO A 319 2.07 7.65 9.91
CA PRO A 319 3.02 8.76 9.86
C PRO A 319 3.44 9.08 8.42
N THR A 320 3.24 8.13 7.50
CA THR A 320 3.37 8.29 6.06
C THR A 320 1.97 8.38 5.51
N THR A 321 1.42 9.55 5.33
CA THR A 321 0.31 9.70 4.37
C THR A 321 0.90 9.54 2.96
N PRO A 322 0.73 8.44 2.21
CA PRO A 322 0.38 8.59 0.82
C PRO A 322 -1.06 9.12 0.84
N PRO A 323 -1.31 10.38 0.44
CA PRO A 323 -2.67 10.90 0.49
C PRO A 323 -3.62 9.98 -0.26
N ASP A 324 -4.85 9.83 0.24
CA ASP A 324 -5.92 9.23 -0.55
C ASP A 324 -6.27 10.18 -1.70
N PHE A 325 -5.52 10.06 -2.78
CA PHE A 325 -5.75 10.82 -3.99
C PHE A 325 -6.85 10.19 -4.85
N CYS A 326 -7.46 9.09 -4.42
CA CYS A 326 -8.43 8.33 -5.19
C CYS A 326 -9.74 8.08 -4.42
N PRO A 327 -10.35 9.11 -3.81
CA PRO A 327 -11.59 8.92 -3.08
C PRO A 327 -12.69 8.48 -4.04
N ALA A 328 -13.63 7.67 -3.52
CA ALA A 328 -14.76 7.19 -4.30
C ALA A 328 -15.54 8.37 -4.92
N PRO A 329 -16.00 8.28 -6.19
CA PRO A 329 -16.75 9.36 -6.82
C PRO A 329 -18.02 9.66 -6.04
N VAL A 330 -18.28 10.94 -5.76
CA VAL A 330 -19.59 11.37 -5.24
C VAL A 330 -20.59 11.28 -6.40
N VAL A 331 -21.50 10.31 -6.35
CA VAL A 331 -22.53 10.16 -7.39
C VAL A 331 -23.67 11.16 -7.13
N PRO A 332 -24.19 11.89 -8.13
CA PRO A 332 -23.78 12.01 -9.54
C PRO A 332 -23.13 13.37 -9.81
N ALA A 333 -21.81 13.50 -9.70
CA ALA A 333 -21.15 14.81 -9.77
C ALA A 333 -19.98 14.88 -10.77
N MET A 334 -20.18 14.44 -12.02
CA MET A 334 -19.25 14.89 -13.07
C MET A 334 -19.48 16.38 -13.31
N ILE A 335 -18.56 17.19 -12.82
CA ILE A 335 -18.67 18.67 -12.86
C ILE A 335 -17.72 19.31 -13.88
N GLY A 336 -16.85 18.52 -14.52
CA GLY A 336 -15.94 18.99 -15.55
C GLY A 336 -14.95 17.91 -15.98
N GLN A 337 -13.99 18.28 -16.84
CA GLN A 337 -12.94 17.39 -17.33
C GLN A 337 -11.60 18.10 -17.36
N ILE A 338 -10.55 17.30 -17.21
CA ILE A 338 -9.16 17.69 -17.44
C ILE A 338 -8.61 16.83 -18.57
N ALA A 339 -8.11 17.46 -19.64
CA ALA A 339 -7.43 16.75 -20.71
C ALA A 339 -5.93 17.04 -20.67
N PHE A 340 -5.12 15.98 -20.57
CA PHE A 340 -3.67 16.03 -20.63
C PHE A 340 -3.21 15.53 -21.99
N THR A 341 -2.44 16.35 -22.73
CA THR A 341 -1.83 15.99 -24.01
C THR A 341 -0.32 15.86 -23.86
N GLY A 342 0.23 14.68 -24.15
CA GLY A 342 1.66 14.40 -24.04
C GLY A 342 2.49 15.24 -25.02
N SER A 343 3.53 15.88 -24.51
CA SER A 343 4.50 16.64 -25.29
C SER A 343 5.76 15.81 -25.56
N PRO A 344 6.53 16.12 -26.63
CA PRO A 344 7.83 15.50 -26.86
C PRO A 344 8.76 15.68 -25.66
N GLY A 345 9.40 14.59 -25.24
CA GLY A 345 10.46 14.60 -24.22
C GLY A 345 11.85 14.90 -24.80
N THR A 346 12.89 14.47 -24.09
CA THR A 346 14.25 14.48 -24.62
C THR A 346 14.38 13.61 -25.88
N ALA A 347 15.33 13.97 -26.74
CA ALA A 347 15.61 13.22 -27.96
C ALA A 347 16.27 11.86 -27.68
N ASN A 348 16.95 11.72 -26.54
CA ASN A 348 17.74 10.54 -26.20
C ASN A 348 17.65 10.24 -24.70
N CYS A 349 17.08 9.08 -24.38
CA CYS A 349 16.94 8.59 -23.01
C CYS A 349 18.21 7.92 -22.46
N GLY A 350 19.31 7.92 -23.22
CA GLY A 350 20.57 7.27 -22.85
C GLY A 350 20.61 5.80 -23.25
N GLY A 351 21.82 5.32 -23.49
CA GLY A 351 22.11 3.91 -23.80
C GLY A 351 22.08 3.02 -22.56
N ALA A 352 22.40 1.74 -22.75
CA ALA A 352 22.54 0.79 -21.65
C ALA A 352 23.55 1.31 -20.60
N ARG A 353 23.17 1.29 -19.31
CA ARG A 353 23.94 1.88 -18.20
C ARG A 353 24.30 3.36 -18.42
N PHE A 354 23.46 4.10 -19.15
CA PHE A 354 23.69 5.50 -19.50
C PHE A 354 24.98 5.73 -20.30
N SER A 355 25.29 4.79 -21.22
CA SER A 355 26.39 4.95 -22.20
C SER A 355 25.86 4.80 -23.63
N PRO A 356 25.70 5.90 -24.40
CA PRO A 356 25.92 7.31 -24.00
C PRO A 356 24.91 7.78 -22.94
N PRO A 357 25.19 8.87 -22.21
CA PRO A 357 24.26 9.43 -21.25
C PRO A 357 22.96 9.92 -21.93
N ALA A 358 21.92 10.14 -21.12
CA ALA A 358 20.72 10.81 -21.59
C ALA A 358 21.02 12.26 -21.96
N ASP A 359 20.26 12.81 -22.91
CA ASP A 359 20.36 14.23 -23.30
C ASP A 359 19.35 15.07 -22.50
N PRO A 360 19.61 16.37 -22.25
CA PRO A 360 18.63 17.26 -21.67
C PRO A 360 17.44 17.52 -22.63
N PRO A 361 16.25 17.90 -22.12
CA PRO A 361 15.95 18.22 -20.73
C PRO A 361 15.87 16.99 -19.83
N PHE A 362 16.31 17.14 -18.59
CA PHE A 362 16.26 16.10 -17.57
C PHE A 362 15.04 16.28 -16.67
N SER A 363 14.51 15.16 -16.19
CA SER A 363 13.45 15.13 -15.19
C SER A 363 13.93 14.52 -13.87
N GLY A 364 15.08 13.88 -13.83
CA GLY A 364 15.49 13.15 -12.65
C GLY A 364 16.95 12.75 -12.64
N GLU A 365 17.32 11.99 -11.63
CA GLU A 365 18.67 11.48 -11.44
C GLU A 365 18.68 10.18 -10.61
N VAL A 366 19.79 9.45 -10.70
CA VAL A 366 20.10 8.28 -9.88
C VAL A 366 21.34 8.58 -9.07
N ASP A 367 21.28 8.37 -7.75
CA ASP A 367 22.39 8.66 -6.82
C ASP A 367 22.92 7.40 -6.15
N ASP A 368 24.18 7.45 -5.71
CA ASP A 368 24.82 6.42 -4.90
C ASP A 368 24.53 6.56 -3.39
N GLY A 369 25.08 5.65 -2.58
CA GLY A 369 24.89 5.64 -1.13
C GLY A 369 25.51 6.82 -0.37
N ASN A 370 26.37 7.61 -1.03
CA ASN A 370 26.97 8.82 -0.48
C ASN A 370 26.26 10.09 -0.98
N GLY A 371 25.20 9.95 -1.78
CA GLY A 371 24.48 11.06 -2.40
C GLY A 371 25.20 11.65 -3.62
N MET A 372 26.16 10.94 -4.23
CA MET A 372 26.74 11.36 -5.50
C MET A 372 25.90 10.88 -6.68
N LYS A 373 25.63 11.80 -7.61
CA LYS A 373 24.92 11.48 -8.85
C LYS A 373 25.70 10.50 -9.72
N LEU A 374 25.01 9.43 -10.12
CA LEU A 374 25.49 8.40 -11.04
C LEU A 374 25.02 8.64 -12.48
N ALA A 375 23.79 9.10 -12.67
CA ALA A 375 23.22 9.36 -14.00
C ALA A 375 22.04 10.35 -13.95
N ASP A 376 21.82 11.07 -15.05
CA ASP A 376 20.63 11.90 -15.28
C ASP A 376 19.54 11.09 -15.99
N LEU A 377 18.28 11.31 -15.60
CA LEU A 377 17.08 10.74 -16.23
C LEU A 377 16.47 11.78 -17.17
N GLY A 378 16.25 11.40 -18.42
CA GLY A 378 15.66 12.27 -19.44
C GLY A 378 14.16 12.50 -19.24
N LEU A 379 13.69 13.72 -19.54
CA LEU A 379 12.27 14.05 -19.54
C LEU A 379 11.53 13.25 -20.62
N GLY A 380 10.38 12.64 -20.32
CA GLY A 380 9.64 11.84 -21.30
C GLY A 380 10.21 10.43 -21.51
N CYS A 381 11.06 9.96 -20.60
CA CYS A 381 11.69 8.64 -20.67
C CYS A 381 11.09 7.69 -19.62
N LEU A 382 11.16 6.40 -19.91
CA LEU A 382 10.93 5.30 -18.99
C LEU A 382 12.24 4.54 -18.81
N TYR A 383 12.63 4.36 -17.56
CA TYR A 383 13.73 3.51 -17.12
C TYR A 383 13.16 2.38 -16.29
N SER A 384 13.61 1.16 -16.52
CA SER A 384 13.06 -0.02 -15.86
C SER A 384 14.09 -1.08 -15.55
N GLY A 385 13.82 -1.77 -14.43
CA GLY A 385 14.55 -2.94 -13.95
C GLY A 385 15.95 -2.65 -13.41
N SER A 386 16.62 -3.74 -13.04
CA SER A 386 17.99 -3.73 -12.52
C SER A 386 19.04 -4.05 -13.60
N ALA A 387 18.62 -4.55 -14.76
CA ALA A 387 19.51 -4.89 -15.86
C ALA A 387 19.93 -3.66 -16.67
N SER A 388 20.91 -3.85 -17.56
CA SER A 388 21.44 -2.79 -18.41
C SER A 388 20.60 -2.58 -19.68
N MET A 389 19.33 -2.21 -19.51
CA MET A 389 18.50 -1.77 -20.63
C MET A 389 18.69 -0.28 -20.91
N PRO A 390 18.69 0.15 -22.20
CA PRO A 390 18.60 1.56 -22.55
C PRO A 390 17.30 2.20 -22.05
N GLY A 391 17.32 3.51 -21.81
CA GLY A 391 16.10 4.26 -21.52
C GLY A 391 15.15 4.26 -22.71
N VAL A 392 13.84 4.21 -22.45
CA VAL A 392 12.81 4.15 -23.47
C VAL A 392 12.12 5.50 -23.60
N ALA A 393 12.16 6.11 -24.78
CA ALA A 393 11.39 7.32 -25.06
C ALA A 393 9.90 6.98 -25.15
N LEU A 394 9.10 7.63 -24.32
CA LEU A 394 7.64 7.45 -24.32
C LEU A 394 7.01 8.12 -25.55
N PRO A 395 5.90 7.58 -26.08
CA PRO A 395 5.15 8.24 -27.14
C PRO A 395 4.58 9.59 -26.68
N ASP A 396 4.52 10.55 -27.60
CA ASP A 396 3.96 11.89 -27.43
C ASP A 396 2.69 12.06 -28.26
N GLY A 397 2.04 13.23 -28.16
CA GLY A 397 0.85 13.60 -28.93
C GLY A 397 -0.45 12.89 -28.53
N PHE A 398 -0.41 11.98 -27.57
CA PHE A 398 -1.59 11.31 -27.03
C PHE A 398 -2.36 12.24 -26.08
N THR A 399 -3.66 12.00 -25.92
CA THR A 399 -4.50 12.70 -24.94
C THR A 399 -5.03 11.71 -23.91
N SER A 400 -5.07 12.08 -22.64
CA SER A 400 -5.79 11.37 -21.58
C SER A 400 -6.74 12.32 -20.86
N ILE A 401 -8.01 11.94 -20.76
CA ILE A 401 -9.07 12.74 -20.17
C ILE A 401 -9.41 12.17 -18.79
N LEU A 402 -9.32 12.98 -17.74
CA LEU A 402 -9.85 12.68 -16.40
C LEU A 402 -11.15 13.45 -16.16
N ALA A 403 -12.07 12.84 -15.42
CA ALA A 403 -13.27 13.51 -14.94
C ALA A 403 -12.95 14.26 -13.64
N ILE A 404 -13.50 15.47 -13.51
CA ILE A 404 -13.55 16.18 -12.22
C ILE A 404 -14.79 15.67 -11.49
N THR A 405 -14.57 14.94 -10.39
CA THR A 405 -15.62 14.22 -9.64
C THR A 405 -16.02 14.92 -8.35
N GLY A 406 -15.29 15.97 -7.96
CA GLY A 406 -15.59 16.76 -6.77
C GLY A 406 -14.64 17.95 -6.62
N THR A 407 -15.02 18.88 -5.76
CA THR A 407 -14.18 20.01 -5.35
C THR A 407 -14.27 20.21 -3.84
N SER A 408 -13.13 20.50 -3.20
CA SER A 408 -13.07 20.97 -1.82
C SER A 408 -12.12 22.17 -1.75
N GLY A 409 -12.65 23.37 -1.56
CA GLY A 409 -11.87 24.60 -1.64
C GLY A 409 -11.19 24.76 -3.01
N SER A 410 -9.85 24.86 -3.02
CA SER A 410 -9.02 24.94 -4.24
C SER A 410 -8.57 23.58 -4.77
N THR A 411 -9.02 22.48 -4.18
CA THR A 411 -8.63 21.12 -4.58
C THR A 411 -9.72 20.50 -5.43
N LEU A 412 -9.33 19.97 -6.59
CA LEU A 412 -10.16 19.17 -7.47
C LEU A 412 -9.89 17.69 -7.23
N THR A 413 -10.94 16.90 -7.10
CA THR A 413 -10.88 15.44 -7.11
C THR A 413 -11.03 14.94 -8.53
N LEU A 414 -10.14 14.05 -8.95
CA LEU A 414 -10.07 13.49 -10.30
C LEU A 414 -10.41 12.00 -10.28
N GLY A 415 -11.14 11.55 -11.30
CA GLY A 415 -11.50 10.14 -11.49
C GLY A 415 -11.54 9.75 -12.96
N GLY A 416 -11.80 8.47 -13.22
CA GLY A 416 -11.83 7.93 -14.58
C GLY A 416 -12.93 8.54 -15.43
N SER A 417 -12.59 8.92 -16.67
CA SER A 417 -13.50 9.46 -17.69
C SER A 417 -13.72 8.47 -18.82
N ASP A 418 -14.92 8.46 -19.39
CA ASP A 418 -15.23 7.67 -20.60
C ASP A 418 -14.61 8.28 -21.87
N GLY A 419 -14.08 9.51 -21.81
CA GLY A 419 -13.44 10.19 -22.93
C GLY A 419 -14.34 10.27 -24.17
N THR A 420 -13.72 10.17 -25.35
CA THR A 420 -14.42 9.97 -26.64
C THR A 420 -14.22 8.56 -27.19
N GLY A 421 -13.26 7.81 -26.65
CA GLY A 421 -13.06 6.40 -26.93
C GLY A 421 -11.82 5.82 -26.24
N PRO A 422 -11.42 4.58 -26.60
CA PRO A 422 -10.33 3.87 -25.92
C PRO A 422 -8.95 4.56 -25.97
N ALA A 423 -8.78 5.52 -26.88
CA ALA A 423 -7.52 6.24 -27.09
C ALA A 423 -7.33 7.44 -26.15
N ASP A 424 -8.40 7.97 -25.55
CA ASP A 424 -8.34 9.18 -24.72
C ASP A 424 -9.03 9.05 -23.36
N CYS A 425 -9.79 7.98 -23.13
CA CYS A 425 -10.47 7.74 -21.87
C CYS A 425 -9.52 7.28 -20.75
N THR A 426 -10.02 7.28 -19.50
CA THR A 426 -9.26 6.88 -18.31
C THR A 426 -9.98 5.91 -17.36
N LYS A 427 -10.95 5.16 -17.89
CA LYS A 427 -11.60 4.04 -17.19
C LYS A 427 -10.74 2.78 -17.13
N GLY A 428 -10.84 2.08 -16.01
CA GLY A 428 -10.25 0.77 -15.82
C GLY A 428 -10.91 -0.30 -16.68
N ALA A 429 -10.19 -1.40 -16.93
CA ALA A 429 -10.66 -2.54 -17.71
C ALA A 429 -11.78 -3.33 -17.03
N GLY A 430 -12.56 -4.06 -17.84
CA GLY A 430 -13.60 -5.00 -17.40
C GLY A 430 -15.04 -4.50 -17.61
N PRO A 431 -16.03 -5.30 -17.16
CA PRO A 431 -15.89 -6.53 -16.38
C PRO A 431 -15.62 -7.79 -17.22
N ALA A 432 -15.80 -7.73 -18.55
CA ALA A 432 -15.57 -8.87 -19.43
C ALA A 432 -14.08 -9.21 -19.56
N MET A 433 -13.77 -10.45 -19.93
CA MET A 433 -12.40 -10.93 -20.21
C MET A 433 -12.32 -11.59 -21.59
N HIS A 434 -11.19 -11.39 -22.26
CA HIS A 434 -10.90 -12.02 -23.55
C HIS A 434 -9.43 -12.46 -23.68
N CYS A 435 -9.19 -13.39 -24.58
CA CYS A 435 -7.85 -13.81 -24.97
C CYS A 435 -7.14 -12.69 -25.74
N VAL A 436 -6.17 -12.03 -25.11
CA VAL A 436 -5.42 -10.90 -25.70
C VAL A 436 -4.36 -11.34 -26.72
N ASN A 437 -4.10 -12.65 -26.78
CA ASN A 437 -3.19 -13.30 -27.71
C ASN A 437 -3.90 -13.84 -28.97
N ALA A 438 -5.17 -13.52 -29.17
CA ALA A 438 -5.95 -13.91 -30.32
C ALA A 438 -6.73 -12.70 -30.89
N ASN A 439 -6.96 -12.71 -32.20
CA ASN A 439 -7.78 -11.72 -32.88
C ASN A 439 -8.71 -12.39 -33.92
N PRO A 440 -10.05 -12.30 -33.76
CA PRO A 440 -10.73 -11.70 -32.59
C PRO A 440 -10.46 -12.53 -31.32
N GLY A 441 -10.34 -11.85 -30.18
CA GLY A 441 -10.14 -12.50 -28.89
C GLY A 441 -11.40 -13.25 -28.45
N ALA A 442 -11.27 -14.54 -28.12
CA ALA A 442 -12.37 -15.31 -27.54
C ALA A 442 -12.59 -14.92 -26.08
N SER A 443 -13.84 -14.99 -25.60
CA SER A 443 -14.12 -14.86 -24.16
C SER A 443 -13.42 -15.97 -23.38
N CYS A 444 -12.93 -15.64 -22.19
CA CYS A 444 -12.17 -16.55 -21.36
C CYS A 444 -12.48 -16.34 -19.88
N THR A 445 -12.12 -17.32 -19.06
CA THR A 445 -12.16 -17.23 -17.59
C THR A 445 -10.79 -17.50 -16.96
N LEU A 446 -9.92 -18.21 -17.67
CA LEU A 446 -8.58 -18.58 -17.23
C LEU A 446 -7.61 -18.50 -18.41
N ASP A 447 -6.33 -18.33 -18.15
CA ASP A 447 -5.27 -18.34 -19.18
C ASP A 447 -5.25 -19.64 -20.00
N ALA A 448 -5.69 -20.76 -19.40
CA ALA A 448 -5.80 -22.05 -20.09
C ALA A 448 -6.75 -22.00 -21.31
N ASP A 449 -7.78 -21.15 -21.27
CA ASP A 449 -8.71 -20.93 -22.38
C ASP A 449 -8.01 -20.23 -23.56
N CYS A 450 -6.89 -19.56 -23.29
CA CYS A 450 -6.10 -18.76 -24.22
C CYS A 450 -4.74 -19.41 -24.52
N GLY A 451 -4.64 -20.74 -24.40
CA GLY A 451 -3.41 -21.48 -24.71
C GLY A 451 -2.37 -21.50 -23.58
N GLY A 452 -2.73 -21.04 -22.38
CA GLY A 452 -1.92 -21.19 -21.16
C GLY A 452 -0.77 -20.20 -21.02
N ILE A 453 -0.71 -19.16 -21.85
CA ILE A 453 0.27 -18.07 -21.67
C ILE A 453 -0.17 -17.25 -20.45
N PRO A 454 0.71 -16.97 -19.48
CA PRO A 454 0.35 -16.17 -18.31
C PRO A 454 -0.27 -14.81 -18.68
N SER A 455 -1.38 -14.46 -18.02
CA SER A 455 -2.16 -13.24 -18.25
C SER A 455 -2.69 -13.08 -19.68
N SER A 456 -2.85 -14.17 -20.42
CA SER A 456 -3.45 -14.14 -21.76
C SER A 456 -4.97 -14.04 -21.72
N CYS A 457 -5.61 -14.50 -20.65
CA CYS A 457 -6.99 -14.14 -20.34
C CYS A 457 -6.99 -12.86 -19.49
N ALA A 458 -7.31 -11.73 -20.11
CA ALA A 458 -7.26 -10.43 -19.44
C ALA A 458 -8.59 -9.68 -19.54
N LEU A 459 -8.81 -8.78 -18.58
CA LEU A 459 -9.93 -7.85 -18.62
C LEU A 459 -9.93 -7.06 -19.93
N GLU A 460 -11.12 -6.86 -20.48
CA GLU A 460 -11.32 -6.05 -21.67
C GLU A 460 -10.91 -4.61 -21.39
N ALA A 461 -9.95 -4.12 -22.17
CA ALA A 461 -9.43 -2.78 -22.01
C ALA A 461 -10.50 -1.78 -22.46
N ASN A 462 -11.05 -1.02 -21.52
CA ASN A 462 -11.90 0.12 -21.84
C ASN A 462 -11.07 1.27 -22.38
N CYS A 463 -9.89 1.49 -21.79
CA CYS A 463 -8.99 2.60 -22.12
C CYS A 463 -7.53 2.16 -22.18
N PHE A 464 -6.75 2.89 -22.98
CA PHE A 464 -5.30 2.75 -23.06
C PHE A 464 -4.60 4.04 -22.67
N PHE A 465 -3.50 3.91 -21.93
CA PHE A 465 -2.62 5.01 -21.59
C PHE A 465 -1.65 5.29 -22.75
N GLY A 466 -2.11 6.11 -23.68
CA GLY A 466 -1.39 6.49 -24.90
C GLY A 466 -1.29 5.39 -25.95
N PRO A 467 -0.66 5.68 -27.11
CA PRO A 467 -0.42 4.70 -28.16
C PRO A 467 0.65 3.68 -27.73
N PRO A 468 0.81 2.56 -28.45
CA PRO A 468 1.78 1.54 -28.09
C PRO A 468 3.22 2.08 -28.01
N THR A 469 3.93 1.69 -26.94
CA THR A 469 5.30 2.13 -26.64
C THR A 469 6.31 1.18 -27.29
N PRO A 470 7.16 1.66 -28.22
CA PRO A 470 8.19 0.84 -28.84
C PRO A 470 9.43 0.70 -27.95
N VAL A 471 9.87 -0.52 -27.69
CA VAL A 471 11.11 -0.82 -26.97
C VAL A 471 12.08 -1.54 -27.90
N SER A 472 13.18 -0.87 -28.27
CA SER A 472 14.19 -1.44 -29.15
C SER A 472 15.25 -2.19 -28.34
N ASN A 473 15.39 -3.49 -28.60
CA ASN A 473 16.36 -4.37 -27.92
C ASN A 473 16.81 -5.54 -28.83
N GLY A 474 17.20 -5.24 -30.07
CA GLY A 474 17.61 -6.27 -31.04
C GLY A 474 16.50 -7.30 -31.28
N ALA A 475 16.83 -8.59 -31.16
CA ALA A 475 15.86 -9.69 -31.29
C ALA A 475 14.83 -9.76 -30.15
N LEU A 476 15.06 -9.06 -29.04
CA LEU A 476 14.13 -8.95 -27.91
C LEU A 476 13.30 -7.66 -27.94
N SER A 477 13.23 -7.00 -29.10
CA SER A 477 12.41 -5.79 -29.24
C SER A 477 10.94 -6.11 -29.02
N ILE A 478 10.28 -5.29 -28.21
CA ILE A 478 8.88 -5.47 -27.83
C ILE A 478 8.06 -4.23 -28.15
N CYS A 479 6.77 -4.45 -28.40
CA CYS A 479 5.76 -3.41 -28.40
C CYS A 479 4.91 -3.53 -27.14
N ILE A 480 4.70 -2.43 -26.43
CA ILE A 480 3.94 -2.42 -25.17
C ILE A 480 2.62 -1.67 -25.39
N ALA A 481 1.49 -2.34 -25.18
CA ALA A 481 0.18 -1.70 -25.14
C ALA A 481 -0.26 -1.52 -23.68
N ASN A 482 -0.41 -0.28 -23.22
CA ASN A 482 -0.70 0.02 -21.82
C ASN A 482 -2.20 0.16 -21.60
N ALA A 483 -2.89 -0.94 -21.25
CA ALA A 483 -4.30 -0.87 -20.89
C ALA A 483 -4.46 -0.34 -19.45
N LEU A 484 -5.48 0.46 -19.17
CA LEU A 484 -5.79 0.84 -17.78
C LEU A 484 -6.41 -0.33 -17.03
N ARG A 485 -5.85 -0.66 -15.87
CA ARG A 485 -6.31 -1.76 -15.01
C ARG A 485 -7.44 -1.32 -14.09
N THR A 486 -7.35 -0.11 -13.56
CA THR A 486 -8.39 0.54 -12.75
C THR A 486 -8.60 1.97 -13.27
N ASP A 487 -9.69 2.61 -12.86
CA ASP A 487 -9.90 4.04 -13.15
C ASP A 487 -8.67 4.83 -12.71
N ALA A 488 -8.19 5.74 -13.57
CA ALA A 488 -7.22 6.73 -13.14
C ALA A 488 -7.89 7.69 -12.16
N CYS A 489 -7.16 8.12 -11.15
CA CYS A 489 -7.69 9.00 -10.12
C CYS A 489 -6.58 9.88 -9.57
N GLY A 490 -6.96 10.95 -8.89
CA GLY A 490 -5.98 11.88 -8.35
C GLY A 490 -6.59 13.11 -7.70
N VAL A 491 -5.71 14.02 -7.31
CA VAL A 491 -6.10 15.37 -6.91
C VAL A 491 -5.27 16.40 -7.66
N ALA A 492 -5.89 17.54 -7.94
CA ALA A 492 -5.20 18.75 -8.38
C ALA A 492 -5.44 19.86 -7.37
N ASP A 493 -4.37 20.49 -6.89
CA ASP A 493 -4.42 21.66 -6.02
C ASP A 493 -4.15 22.92 -6.86
N LEU A 494 -5.17 23.76 -7.00
CA LEU A 494 -5.10 24.98 -7.81
C LEU A 494 -4.35 26.11 -7.09
N THR A 495 -4.14 26.04 -5.78
CA THR A 495 -3.34 27.00 -5.02
C THR A 495 -1.86 26.67 -5.14
N ALA A 496 -1.51 25.39 -4.94
CA ALA A 496 -0.14 24.91 -5.08
C ALA A 496 0.27 24.69 -6.55
N MET A 497 -0.68 24.79 -7.49
CA MET A 497 -0.51 24.46 -8.91
C MET A 497 0.10 23.07 -9.11
N SER A 498 -0.30 22.13 -8.24
CA SER A 498 0.25 20.78 -8.18
C SER A 498 -0.80 19.73 -8.51
N THR A 499 -0.36 18.57 -8.96
CA THR A 499 -1.24 17.44 -9.26
C THR A 499 -0.55 16.14 -8.86
N THR A 500 -1.33 15.24 -8.27
CA THR A 500 -0.89 13.88 -7.99
C THR A 500 -1.95 12.89 -8.49
N LEU A 501 -1.50 11.93 -9.29
CA LEU A 501 -2.33 10.91 -9.91
C LEU A 501 -1.90 9.52 -9.45
N ALA A 502 -2.85 8.61 -9.45
CA ALA A 502 -2.64 7.17 -9.43
C ALA A 502 -3.11 6.59 -10.76
N VAL A 503 -2.20 5.89 -11.45
CA VAL A 503 -2.50 5.21 -12.71
C VAL A 503 -2.05 3.77 -12.61
N ALA A 504 -3.00 2.83 -12.71
CA ALA A 504 -2.71 1.40 -12.73
C ALA A 504 -2.82 0.87 -14.15
N LEU A 505 -1.76 0.23 -14.64
CA LEU A 505 -1.65 -0.29 -15.99
C LEU A 505 -1.58 -1.83 -15.98
N SER A 506 -2.15 -2.42 -17.02
CA SER A 506 -1.82 -3.75 -17.52
C SER A 506 -1.01 -3.54 -18.81
N SER A 507 0.30 -3.52 -18.68
CA SER A 507 1.22 -3.33 -19.81
C SER A 507 1.37 -4.65 -20.56
N ARG A 508 0.68 -4.79 -21.68
CA ARG A 508 0.66 -5.98 -22.53
C ARG A 508 1.89 -6.00 -23.42
N LEU A 509 2.67 -7.08 -23.35
CA LEU A 509 3.96 -7.19 -24.03
C LEU A 509 3.85 -8.04 -25.28
N TYR A 510 4.34 -7.52 -26.41
CA TYR A 510 4.36 -8.21 -27.70
C TYR A 510 5.78 -8.31 -28.22
N LEU A 511 6.31 -9.52 -28.37
CA LEU A 511 7.67 -9.77 -28.87
C LEU A 511 7.70 -9.70 -30.39
N THR A 512 8.13 -8.55 -30.93
CA THR A 512 8.17 -8.33 -32.38
C THR A 512 9.51 -8.69 -32.99
N GLY A 513 10.58 -8.66 -32.21
CA GLY A 513 11.94 -8.95 -32.67
C GLY A 513 12.50 -7.97 -33.70
N ASN A 514 11.81 -6.84 -33.93
CA ASN A 514 12.18 -5.84 -34.91
C ASN A 514 12.68 -4.55 -34.23
N ALA A 515 13.98 -4.40 -34.09
CA ALA A 515 14.60 -3.23 -33.46
C ALA A 515 14.40 -1.91 -34.22
N ALA A 516 14.19 -1.98 -35.54
CA ALA A 516 13.96 -0.80 -36.39
C ALA A 516 12.52 -0.27 -36.27
N SER A 517 11.56 -1.18 -36.09
CA SER A 517 10.15 -0.84 -35.83
C SER A 517 9.56 -1.78 -34.78
N PRO A 518 9.85 -1.56 -33.47
CA PRO A 518 9.40 -2.45 -32.41
C PRO A 518 7.88 -2.53 -32.30
N CYS A 519 7.19 -1.42 -32.56
CA CYS A 519 5.74 -1.38 -32.72
C CYS A 519 5.37 -1.15 -34.19
N PRO A 520 4.20 -1.67 -34.63
CA PRO A 520 3.56 -1.18 -35.86
C PRO A 520 3.30 0.33 -35.76
N ARG A 521 3.42 1.01 -36.91
CA ARG A 521 3.20 2.45 -37.04
C ARG A 521 2.13 2.70 -38.07
N CYS A 522 1.53 3.87 -38.00
CA CYS A 522 0.80 4.42 -39.11
C CYS A 522 1.76 5.20 -40.01
N ASP A 523 2.06 4.66 -41.18
CA ASP A 523 2.89 5.32 -42.17
C ASP A 523 2.05 5.64 -43.41
N SER A 524 2.06 6.91 -43.82
CA SER A 524 1.29 7.38 -44.98
C SER A 524 -0.20 6.96 -44.95
N GLY A 525 -0.80 6.94 -43.76
CA GLY A 525 -2.20 6.59 -43.53
C GLY A 525 -2.50 5.08 -43.52
N SER A 526 -1.49 4.21 -43.53
CA SER A 526 -1.66 2.76 -43.48
C SER A 526 -0.78 2.10 -42.41
N CYS A 527 -1.29 1.04 -41.77
CA CYS A 527 -0.51 0.33 -40.76
C CYS A 527 0.66 -0.45 -41.38
N THR A 528 1.85 -0.27 -40.84
CA THR A 528 3.08 -0.91 -41.36
C THR A 528 3.14 -2.41 -41.07
N ALA A 529 2.50 -2.87 -40.00
CA ALA A 529 2.54 -4.26 -39.53
C ALA A 529 1.36 -4.54 -38.57
N GLY A 530 1.39 -5.72 -37.92
CA GLY A 530 0.41 -6.12 -36.91
C GLY A 530 -0.86 -6.71 -37.49
N ASP A 531 -1.87 -6.94 -36.66
CA ASP A 531 -3.12 -7.59 -37.09
C ASP A 531 -3.90 -6.76 -38.12
N ARG A 532 -3.60 -5.46 -38.23
CA ARG A 532 -4.21 -4.52 -39.18
C ARG A 532 -3.23 -4.04 -40.26
N ALA A 533 -2.16 -4.79 -40.55
CA ALA A 533 -1.19 -4.42 -41.59
C ALA A 533 -1.88 -4.03 -42.92
N GLY A 534 -1.51 -2.87 -43.48
CA GLY A 534 -2.08 -2.31 -44.71
C GLY A 534 -3.45 -1.63 -44.56
N MET A 535 -4.07 -1.65 -43.38
CA MET A 535 -5.37 -1.00 -43.14
C MET A 535 -5.20 0.49 -42.83
N PRO A 536 -6.25 1.31 -43.08
CA PRO A 536 -6.21 2.75 -42.78
C PRO A 536 -5.97 3.04 -41.30
N CYS A 537 -5.23 4.12 -41.04
CA CYS A 537 -4.93 4.61 -39.70
C CYS A 537 -4.58 6.09 -39.65
N THR A 538 -4.48 6.63 -38.44
CA THR A 538 -3.90 7.93 -38.08
C THR A 538 -2.80 7.73 -37.05
N GLY A 539 -1.58 8.18 -37.38
CA GLY A 539 -0.43 8.11 -36.47
C GLY A 539 -0.53 9.13 -35.34
N VAL A 540 -0.06 8.74 -34.15
CA VAL A 540 0.01 9.62 -32.98
C VAL A 540 1.47 9.97 -32.68
N GLY A 541 1.70 11.27 -32.45
CA GLY A 541 3.00 11.79 -32.05
C GLY A 541 4.13 11.58 -33.07
N THR A 542 5.35 11.83 -32.62
CA THR A 542 6.59 11.69 -33.40
C THR A 542 6.95 10.23 -33.69
N LYS A 543 6.47 9.29 -32.87
CA LYS A 543 6.71 7.85 -33.08
C LYS A 543 5.77 7.25 -34.12
N GLY A 544 4.63 7.90 -34.42
CA GLY A 544 3.64 7.43 -35.39
C GLY A 544 2.95 6.12 -35.00
N THR A 545 3.05 5.69 -33.73
CA THR A 545 2.32 4.52 -33.24
C THR A 545 0.86 4.91 -32.97
N THR A 546 -0.04 3.93 -32.97
CA THR A 546 -1.48 4.16 -32.76
C THR A 546 -2.17 2.86 -32.35
N LEU A 547 -3.28 2.96 -31.61
CA LEU A 547 -4.10 1.80 -31.26
C LEU A 547 -4.79 1.18 -32.48
N GLU A 548 -4.90 1.93 -33.59
CA GLU A 548 -5.45 1.44 -34.86
C GLU A 548 -4.51 0.47 -35.58
N CYS A 549 -3.22 0.48 -35.20
CA CYS A 549 -2.19 -0.44 -35.70
C CYS A 549 -1.69 -1.31 -34.53
N PRO A 550 -2.53 -2.21 -33.99
CA PRO A 550 -2.14 -3.06 -32.89
C PRO A 550 -1.03 -4.03 -33.33
N PRO A 551 -0.11 -4.43 -32.42
CA PRO A 551 0.81 -5.53 -32.68
C PRO A 551 0.07 -6.82 -33.02
N GLN A 552 0.77 -7.79 -33.61
CA GLN A 552 0.14 -9.05 -33.96
C GLN A 552 -0.22 -9.81 -32.68
N SER A 553 -1.46 -10.27 -32.54
CA SER A 553 -1.90 -10.89 -31.29
C SER A 553 -1.11 -12.16 -30.94
N SER A 554 -0.65 -12.90 -31.94
CA SER A 554 0.21 -14.08 -31.76
C SER A 554 1.61 -13.77 -31.21
N GLN A 555 2.01 -12.50 -31.16
CA GLN A 555 3.29 -12.05 -30.58
C GLN A 555 3.18 -11.76 -29.07
N PHE A 556 1.99 -11.89 -28.49
CA PHE A 556 1.78 -11.66 -27.07
C PHE A 556 2.60 -12.64 -26.21
N ILE A 557 3.32 -12.13 -25.23
CA ILE A 557 4.18 -12.94 -24.34
C ILE A 557 3.87 -12.77 -22.85
N GLY A 558 2.91 -11.91 -22.48
CA GLY A 558 2.49 -11.70 -21.10
C GLY A 558 2.12 -10.23 -20.80
N THR A 559 1.80 -9.97 -19.54
CA THR A 559 1.52 -8.60 -19.05
C THR A 559 2.38 -8.23 -17.86
N LEU A 560 2.64 -6.93 -17.69
CA LEU A 560 3.22 -6.35 -16.49
C LEU A 560 2.17 -5.50 -15.77
N PRO A 561 1.81 -5.81 -14.52
CA PRO A 561 1.02 -4.90 -13.72
C PRO A 561 1.92 -3.75 -13.23
N VAL A 562 1.81 -2.59 -13.87
CA VAL A 562 2.56 -1.38 -13.50
C VAL A 562 1.64 -0.44 -12.72
N SER A 563 2.12 0.11 -11.61
CA SER A 563 1.35 1.06 -10.79
C SER A 563 2.17 2.34 -10.63
N LEU A 564 1.68 3.43 -11.20
CA LEU A 564 2.28 4.76 -11.11
C LEU A 564 1.63 5.50 -9.95
N VAL A 565 2.09 5.20 -8.73
CA VAL A 565 1.49 5.73 -7.51
C VAL A 565 2.60 6.15 -6.53
N PRO A 566 2.77 7.45 -6.26
CA PRO A 566 2.17 8.60 -6.96
C PRO A 566 2.93 8.98 -8.25
N ALA A 567 2.19 9.35 -9.30
CA ALA A 567 2.71 10.19 -10.38
C ALA A 567 2.39 11.66 -10.06
N THR A 568 3.39 12.52 -9.93
CA THR A 568 3.19 13.85 -9.35
C THR A 568 3.94 14.95 -10.08
N THR A 569 3.42 16.17 -10.02
CA THR A 569 4.11 17.39 -10.48
C THR A 569 5.21 17.84 -9.51
N GLY A 570 5.28 17.24 -8.33
CA GLY A 570 6.37 17.42 -7.37
C GLY A 570 7.51 16.42 -7.58
N THR A 571 8.24 16.12 -6.52
CA THR A 571 9.35 15.18 -6.57
C THR A 571 8.91 13.79 -6.10
N SER A 572 9.13 12.78 -6.93
CA SER A 572 8.99 11.35 -6.60
C SER A 572 10.38 10.77 -6.29
N MET A 573 10.48 9.98 -5.23
CA MET A 573 11.74 9.37 -4.81
C MET A 573 11.53 7.90 -4.45
N LEU A 574 12.49 7.07 -4.82
CA LEU A 574 12.58 5.67 -4.39
C LEU A 574 13.96 5.41 -3.78
N PRO A 575 14.11 5.54 -2.45
CA PRO A 575 15.37 5.22 -1.77
C PRO A 575 15.51 3.71 -1.54
N ALA A 576 16.75 3.21 -1.65
CA ALA A 576 17.11 1.82 -1.34
C ALA A 576 18.56 1.75 -0.82
N PRO A 577 18.80 1.89 0.50
CA PRO A 577 20.15 1.92 1.08
C PRO A 577 21.00 0.67 0.78
N ASN A 578 20.36 -0.48 0.56
CA ASN A 578 21.01 -1.75 0.17
C ASN A 578 21.05 -1.97 -1.35
N GLY A 579 20.50 -1.05 -2.16
CA GLY A 579 20.35 -1.17 -3.60
C GLY A 579 19.21 -2.10 -4.06
N ALA A 580 18.44 -2.69 -3.16
CA ALA A 580 17.23 -3.42 -3.49
C ALA A 580 16.02 -2.49 -3.38
N PHE A 581 15.62 -1.90 -4.50
CA PHE A 581 14.54 -0.92 -4.58
C PHE A 581 13.16 -1.57 -4.50
N CYS A 582 13.05 -2.82 -4.96
CA CYS A 582 11.78 -3.51 -5.08
C CYS A 582 11.75 -4.88 -4.38
N PRO A 583 10.57 -5.32 -3.90
CA PRO A 583 10.42 -6.65 -3.34
C PRO A 583 10.89 -7.73 -4.34
N ALA A 584 11.61 -8.73 -3.84
CA ALA A 584 12.15 -9.84 -4.63
C ALA A 584 13.08 -9.43 -5.80
N GLN A 585 13.61 -8.20 -5.79
CA GLN A 585 14.66 -7.79 -6.72
C GLN A 585 15.91 -8.64 -6.50
N THR A 586 16.33 -9.35 -7.54
CA THR A 586 17.43 -10.34 -7.46
C THR A 586 18.81 -9.71 -7.62
N THR A 587 18.89 -8.51 -8.22
CA THR A 587 20.15 -7.81 -8.50
C THR A 587 20.09 -6.41 -7.92
N ALA A 588 20.99 -6.07 -7.00
CA ALA A 588 21.05 -4.73 -6.41
C ALA A 588 21.46 -3.66 -7.44
N GLY A 589 20.91 -2.46 -7.29
CA GLY A 589 21.08 -1.32 -8.18
C GLY A 589 19.81 -0.98 -8.96
N ALA A 590 19.92 -0.01 -9.86
CA ALA A 590 18.84 0.42 -10.73
C ALA A 590 19.40 0.66 -12.13
N PHE A 591 18.66 0.26 -13.17
CA PHE A 591 18.97 0.58 -14.57
C PHE A 591 20.40 0.18 -15.00
N GLY A 592 20.90 -0.94 -14.47
CA GLY A 592 22.25 -1.45 -14.71
C GLY A 592 23.37 -0.76 -13.91
N LEU A 593 23.03 0.17 -13.01
CA LEU A 593 23.95 0.85 -12.09
C LEU A 593 23.92 0.17 -10.72
N ALA A 594 24.88 -0.72 -10.47
CA ALA A 594 24.99 -1.48 -9.21
C ALA A 594 25.16 -0.59 -7.96
N GLY A 595 25.70 0.63 -8.14
CA GLY A 595 25.90 1.61 -7.08
C GLY A 595 24.65 2.41 -6.70
N ALA A 596 23.55 2.31 -7.46
CA ALA A 596 22.35 3.12 -7.23
C ALA A 596 21.72 2.83 -5.86
N ARG A 597 21.41 3.88 -5.11
CA ARG A 597 20.76 3.83 -3.79
C ARG A 597 19.59 4.81 -3.66
N LEU A 598 19.43 5.72 -4.61
CA LEU A 598 18.29 6.62 -4.69
C LEU A 598 17.94 6.85 -6.16
N ILE A 599 16.66 6.81 -6.47
CA ILE A 599 16.13 7.25 -7.75
C ILE A 599 15.23 8.44 -7.47
N ARG A 600 15.37 9.50 -8.26
CA ARG A 600 14.59 10.73 -8.14
C ARG A 600 14.03 11.11 -9.50
N GLU A 601 12.73 11.37 -9.54
CA GLU A 601 12.05 12.03 -10.66
C GLU A 601 11.39 13.31 -10.14
N VAL A 602 11.47 14.38 -10.91
CA VAL A 602 11.01 15.72 -10.57
C VAL A 602 10.04 16.14 -11.67
N GLY A 603 8.76 16.25 -11.28
CA GLY A 603 7.74 16.83 -12.13
C GLY A 603 7.88 18.35 -12.25
N GLN A 604 6.94 18.95 -12.97
CA GLN A 604 6.84 20.40 -13.14
C GLN A 604 5.41 20.83 -12.76
N PRO A 605 5.24 21.74 -11.78
CA PRO A 605 3.96 22.37 -11.49
C PRO A 605 3.31 23.00 -12.72
N LEU A 606 2.00 23.21 -12.66
CA LEU A 606 1.25 23.83 -13.73
C LEU A 606 1.77 25.25 -13.99
N THR A 607 2.10 25.54 -15.25
CA THR A 607 2.59 26.83 -15.71
C THR A 607 1.69 27.34 -16.84
N LEU A 608 1.24 28.59 -16.76
CA LEU A 608 0.27 29.12 -17.72
C LEU A 608 0.88 29.19 -19.13
N ALA A 609 0.24 28.52 -20.10
CA ALA A 609 0.66 28.47 -21.49
C ALA A 609 -0.35 29.16 -22.45
N GLY A 610 -1.54 29.49 -21.95
CA GLY A 610 -2.60 30.16 -22.69
C GLY A 610 -3.87 30.25 -21.85
N LEU A 611 -4.94 30.85 -22.39
CA LEU A 611 -6.24 30.87 -21.70
C LEU A 611 -6.71 29.43 -21.46
N GLY A 612 -6.86 29.03 -20.19
CA GLY A 612 -7.32 27.69 -19.79
C GLY A 612 -6.34 26.54 -20.10
N THR A 613 -5.11 26.85 -20.50
CA THR A 613 -4.10 25.85 -20.91
C THR A 613 -2.81 26.01 -20.08
N PHE A 614 -2.28 24.90 -19.58
CA PHE A 614 -1.10 24.88 -18.72
C PHE A 614 -0.06 23.87 -19.23
N THR A 615 1.21 24.18 -19.15
CA THR A 615 2.31 23.22 -19.32
C THR A 615 2.69 22.59 -17.97
N THR A 616 2.97 21.30 -17.96
CA THR A 616 3.33 20.55 -16.75
C THR A 616 4.12 19.28 -17.10
N ALA A 617 4.73 18.68 -16.10
CA ALA A 617 5.31 17.35 -16.18
C ALA A 617 4.99 16.54 -14.92
N LEU A 618 4.75 15.26 -15.08
CA LEU A 618 4.58 14.30 -14.00
C LEU A 618 5.84 13.43 -13.90
N GLY A 619 6.38 13.26 -12.71
CA GLY A 619 7.45 12.32 -12.38
C GLY A 619 6.92 11.20 -11.48
N ALA A 620 7.40 9.97 -11.70
CA ALA A 620 7.06 8.82 -10.89
C ALA A 620 8.24 7.85 -10.77
N THR A 621 8.52 7.41 -9.55
CA THR A 621 9.39 6.26 -9.26
C THR A 621 8.54 5.14 -8.65
N PHE A 622 8.71 3.90 -9.10
CA PHE A 622 7.82 2.80 -8.75
C PHE A 622 8.54 1.45 -8.81
N CYS A 623 7.84 0.39 -8.41
CA CYS A 623 8.32 -0.98 -8.55
C CYS A 623 7.58 -1.72 -9.64
N ILE A 624 8.33 -2.50 -10.41
CA ILE A 624 7.81 -3.38 -11.46
C ILE A 624 7.97 -4.82 -10.94
N PRO A 625 6.87 -5.56 -10.75
CA PRO A 625 6.94 -6.96 -10.33
C PRO A 625 7.47 -7.84 -11.45
N ALA A 626 7.72 -9.11 -11.14
CA ALA A 626 8.04 -10.12 -12.14
C ALA A 626 6.87 -10.25 -13.14
N SER A 627 7.19 -10.39 -14.42
CA SER A 627 6.22 -10.68 -15.48
C SER A 627 5.74 -12.14 -15.45
N GLY A 628 6.49 -13.03 -14.76
CA GLY A 628 6.29 -14.47 -14.83
C GLY A 628 6.91 -15.11 -16.07
N SER A 629 7.53 -14.30 -16.96
CA SER A 629 8.33 -14.76 -18.10
C SER A 629 9.81 -14.61 -17.77
N SER A 630 10.50 -15.73 -17.61
CA SER A 630 11.95 -15.74 -17.34
C SER A 630 12.77 -15.01 -18.40
N LEU A 631 12.29 -14.95 -19.64
CA LEU A 631 12.90 -14.19 -20.73
C LEU A 631 12.83 -12.67 -20.48
N VAL A 632 11.65 -12.17 -20.15
CA VAL A 632 11.43 -10.73 -19.89
C VAL A 632 12.10 -10.33 -18.58
N ASP A 633 11.91 -11.14 -17.54
CA ASP A 633 12.44 -10.87 -16.21
C ASP A 633 13.96 -10.86 -16.21
N GLY A 634 14.59 -11.78 -16.94
CA GLY A 634 16.05 -11.80 -17.12
C GLY A 634 16.58 -10.66 -17.98
N ALA A 635 15.87 -10.28 -19.05
CA ALA A 635 16.33 -9.23 -19.98
C ALA A 635 16.24 -7.82 -19.36
N VAL A 636 15.19 -7.56 -18.59
CA VAL A 636 14.91 -6.26 -17.95
C VAL A 636 15.46 -6.22 -16.52
N GLY A 637 15.64 -7.37 -15.87
CA GLY A 637 16.04 -7.46 -14.47
C GLY A 637 14.86 -7.18 -13.54
N LEU A 638 13.75 -7.90 -13.75
CA LEU A 638 12.53 -7.85 -12.94
C LEU A 638 12.47 -9.01 -11.92
N PRO A 639 11.84 -8.82 -10.75
CA PRO A 639 11.31 -7.57 -10.21
C PRO A 639 12.39 -6.50 -10.05
N GLY A 640 12.06 -5.24 -10.30
CA GLY A 640 13.05 -4.16 -10.28
C GLY A 640 12.45 -2.76 -10.31
N PRO A 641 13.27 -1.73 -10.07
CA PRO A 641 12.80 -0.35 -10.01
C PRO A 641 12.34 0.16 -11.37
N GLY A 642 11.44 1.13 -11.35
CA GLY A 642 11.02 1.91 -12.50
C GLY A 642 11.10 3.40 -12.18
N ALA A 643 11.45 4.19 -13.18
CA ALA A 643 11.33 5.64 -13.15
C ALA A 643 10.76 6.12 -14.47
N LEU A 644 9.83 7.06 -14.41
CA LEU A 644 9.35 7.73 -15.61
C LEU A 644 9.03 9.18 -15.35
N SER A 645 9.09 9.94 -16.44
CA SER A 645 8.49 11.26 -16.51
C SER A 645 7.71 11.44 -17.80
N ILE A 646 6.66 12.26 -17.74
CA ILE A 646 5.84 12.62 -18.90
C ILE A 646 5.56 14.12 -18.82
N SER A 647 5.92 14.84 -19.87
CA SER A 647 5.59 16.26 -20.02
C SER A 647 4.38 16.44 -20.92
N GLY A 648 3.65 17.54 -20.77
CA GLY A 648 2.46 17.77 -21.57
C GLY A 648 1.81 19.12 -21.34
N THR A 649 0.70 19.29 -22.03
CA THR A 649 -0.23 20.40 -21.84
C THR A 649 -1.53 19.91 -21.24
N THR A 650 -2.04 20.62 -20.25
CA THR A 650 -3.29 20.34 -19.57
C THR A 650 -4.29 21.43 -19.89
N THR A 651 -5.49 21.03 -20.29
CA THR A 651 -6.64 21.93 -20.44
C THR A 651 -7.72 21.56 -19.44
N VAL A 652 -8.36 22.57 -18.86
CA VAL A 652 -9.43 22.39 -17.89
C VAL A 652 -10.72 22.87 -18.52
N ASN A 653 -11.69 21.96 -18.68
CA ASN A 653 -12.99 22.23 -19.25
C ASN A 653 -14.06 22.04 -18.16
N ILE A 654 -14.58 23.16 -17.66
CA ILE A 654 -15.73 23.19 -16.75
C ILE A 654 -16.90 23.78 -17.54
N PRO A 655 -18.04 23.07 -17.66
CA PRO A 655 -19.21 23.52 -18.41
C PRO A 655 -19.87 24.78 -17.84
#